data_AF-A0A970GSM3-F1
#
_entry.id   AF-A0A970GSM3-F1
#
_cell.length_a   1.000
_cell.length_b   1.000
_cell.length_c   1.000
_cell.angle_alpha   90.00
_cell.angle_beta   90.00
_cell.angle_gamma   90.00
#
_symmetry.space_group_name_H-M   'P 1'
#
loop_
_entity.id
_entity.type
_entity.pdbx_description
1 polymer ?
#
loop_
_entity_poly.entity_id
_entity_poly.type
_entity_poly.pdbx_seq_one_letter_code
_entity_poly.pdbx_strand_id
1 'polypeptide(L)'
;MDKMNIDFTKETGPMKDLHGVNNAPVRPWAGAGQPEIRDAGIPFVRTHDTARMWGGKHYVDIPNVFPDFDADENDPASYDFAFTDAYLKPIVAAGAKPFYRLGVTIENYHHVKAYNIAPPADFGKWARICEHIIRHYNEGWADGFRWNLEYWEIWNEPENPPLWQGTCEQFFELYRVAANHLKSCFPRIKVGGYGSCGFYAYDDPERARDKFYYSFITWFEDFLDYVQAPATRAPLDFYPWHIYTDAIHGPERIITHARYVRERLDAAGLTETESYLDEWNDCSDAWAGRGFETMKEMPGATTIAAAICLMQHGPVDKAMYYDALPTRSYCGLFYYPSERVTPTYRALQYFNALYRLGTSTSVEAEGANLYILAARTPDGSDKAFLLVNRRDEAVELTPAITGADGDTFTLRLLDADHPDTAVTGTFRAGDCVSLPAKSILLATTEAEPIPASSFTPAPPPPRPAPAPVQGSVEIDFNSTTGAVKPLHGINNPPVRPWKDAGQPELKEAGIPFVRTSDTSGEWGGTHYIDIPNIFPDFDADEHDPASYDFAFSDGLLKGIVESGASLLYRLGVTIEEFWQVKTYEILPPGDPAKWARICEHIIRHYNEGWADGFKWDIRYWEIWNGAENPALWQGTREQFFALYRITANHLKSCFPGIRVGGYGSCGFETAEPDPLTHRKAGSTWFGEFIAYITNPATQAPLDFFSWHHYIEAPRGPGRIAVHARHVRERLDAAGLEETEIILDEWNDCSDAWSGRGFDSMKEMPGATTAAAALSIMQTSAVDKAMYYDGQPGSRYGGLFYFPSGRVTPTYRAFQAFNELYRLGTAVWLRTEGPGLYACAARDGGRQAFLLVNRGEAELRLHPALEGAAAAFRLKRLDASHRDLVESGTFRPGDELVLPPQSLLLATTDGVPVAAPSSPDARPGFNAAGLDSAGRK
;
A
#
# COMPACT_ATOMS: atom_id res chain seq x y z
N MET A 1 1.95 46.25 -1.98
CA MET A 1 3.30 45.92 -1.49
C MET A 1 3.08 44.92 -0.38
N ASP A 2 3.69 43.75 -0.51
CA ASP A 2 3.64 42.76 0.56
C ASP A 2 4.38 43.31 1.78
N LYS A 3 3.85 43.05 2.98
CA LYS A 3 4.48 43.45 4.25
C LYS A 3 4.42 42.31 5.24
N MET A 4 5.48 42.15 6.01
CA MET A 4 5.54 41.21 7.12
C MET A 4 6.13 41.89 8.34
N ASN A 5 5.47 41.74 9.48
CA ASN A 5 5.89 42.27 10.76
C ASN A 5 5.97 41.12 11.78
N ILE A 6 7.07 41.08 12.53
CA ILE A 6 7.31 40.14 13.62
C ILE A 6 7.68 40.95 14.86
N ASP A 7 6.93 40.77 15.94
CA ASP A 7 7.24 41.41 17.22
C ASP A 7 7.48 40.36 18.30
N PHE A 8 8.77 40.03 18.52
CA PHE A 8 9.19 39.10 19.56
C PHE A 8 9.01 39.63 20.98
N THR A 9 8.64 40.89 21.15
CA THR A 9 8.37 41.48 22.48
C THR A 9 6.91 41.28 22.92
N LYS A 10 6.02 40.93 21.99
CA LYS A 10 4.59 40.77 22.22
C LYS A 10 4.18 39.31 22.09
N GLU A 11 3.92 38.67 23.23
CA GLU A 11 3.46 37.28 23.31
C GLU A 11 1.98 37.16 22.93
N THR A 12 1.62 36.06 22.27
CA THR A 12 0.24 35.74 21.87
C THR A 12 -0.32 34.48 22.55
N GLY A 13 0.50 33.81 23.37
CA GLY A 13 0.15 32.58 24.09
C GLY A 13 1.19 31.48 23.87
N PRO A 14 0.92 30.24 24.32
CA PRO A 14 1.79 29.11 24.06
C PRO A 14 1.74 28.69 22.58
N MET A 15 2.82 28.07 22.10
CA MET A 15 2.78 27.29 20.86
C MET A 15 1.82 26.11 21.05
N LYS A 16 0.87 25.94 20.12
CA LYS A 16 -0.17 24.91 20.21
C LYS A 16 0.30 23.58 19.61
N ASP A 17 -0.29 22.48 20.08
CA ASP A 17 -0.02 21.12 19.60
C ASP A 17 -0.73 20.86 18.24
N LEU A 18 -0.24 21.48 17.17
CA LEU A 18 -0.89 21.47 15.84
C LEU A 18 -0.30 20.47 14.85
N HIS A 19 0.72 19.73 15.26
CA HIS A 19 1.43 18.71 14.47
C HIS A 19 1.22 17.30 15.03
N GLY A 20 0.07 17.04 15.65
CA GLY A 20 -0.41 15.67 15.82
C GLY A 20 -0.66 15.02 14.45
N VAL A 21 -0.76 13.70 14.42
CA VAL A 21 -1.06 12.95 13.20
C VAL A 21 -2.11 11.88 13.49
N ASN A 22 -2.86 11.49 12.47
CA ASN A 22 -3.47 10.17 12.46
C ASN A 22 -2.40 9.14 12.12
N ASN A 23 -2.53 7.97 12.73
CA ASN A 23 -1.67 6.80 12.58
C ASN A 23 -0.15 7.07 12.62
N ALA A 24 0.61 6.02 12.31
CA ALA A 24 2.05 6.02 12.17
C ALA A 24 2.44 4.79 11.35
N PRO A 25 3.67 4.70 10.81
CA PRO A 25 4.15 3.48 10.19
C PRO A 25 3.99 2.28 11.15
N VAL A 26 3.14 1.31 10.78
CA VAL A 26 2.92 0.10 11.57
C VAL A 26 4.17 -0.78 11.42
N ARG A 27 4.99 -0.90 12.46
CA ARG A 27 6.25 -1.68 12.45
C ARG A 27 6.33 -2.56 13.71
N PRO A 28 5.61 -3.69 13.76
CA PRO A 28 5.40 -4.46 14.99
C PRO A 28 6.61 -5.35 15.39
N TRP A 29 7.79 -5.18 14.78
CA TRP A 29 8.99 -5.96 15.15
C TRP A 29 9.73 -5.35 16.34
N ALA A 30 10.34 -6.21 17.16
CA ALA A 30 11.12 -5.79 18.33
C ALA A 30 12.27 -4.86 17.93
N GLY A 31 12.32 -3.66 18.52
CA GLY A 31 13.37 -2.66 18.28
C GLY A 31 13.14 -1.71 17.11
N ALA A 32 12.00 -1.79 16.41
CA ALA A 32 11.59 -0.76 15.46
C ALA A 32 11.35 0.56 16.20
N GLY A 33 12.32 1.47 16.20
CA GLY A 33 12.01 2.85 16.56
C GLY A 33 11.06 3.46 15.53
N GLN A 34 10.39 4.53 15.91
CA GLN A 34 9.78 5.49 14.98
C GLN A 34 10.56 6.81 15.08
N PRO A 35 11.82 6.85 14.59
CA PRO A 35 12.61 8.07 14.63
C PRO A 35 11.91 9.21 13.89
N GLU A 36 11.14 8.92 12.84
CA GLU A 36 10.33 9.92 12.14
C GLU A 36 9.30 10.63 13.04
N ILE A 37 8.64 9.90 13.94
CA ILE A 37 7.69 10.48 14.90
C ILE A 37 8.43 11.33 15.94
N ARG A 38 9.56 10.83 16.46
CA ARG A 38 10.42 11.57 17.39
C ARG A 38 11.03 12.82 16.77
N ASP A 39 11.55 12.73 15.56
CA ASP A 39 12.34 13.77 14.89
C ASP A 39 11.45 14.90 14.37
N ALA A 40 10.20 14.61 14.00
CA ALA A 40 9.17 15.63 13.78
C ALA A 40 8.55 16.14 15.08
N GLY A 41 8.89 15.56 16.23
CA GLY A 41 8.38 15.97 17.54
C GLY A 41 6.88 15.81 17.69
N ILE A 42 6.30 14.80 17.02
CA ILE A 42 4.85 14.56 16.99
C ILE A 42 4.32 14.36 18.41
N PRO A 43 3.37 15.17 18.89
CA PRO A 43 2.89 15.11 20.27
C PRO A 43 1.85 14.00 20.46
N PHE A 44 1.01 13.76 19.46
CA PHE A 44 -0.10 12.81 19.50
C PHE A 44 -0.19 11.98 18.21
N VAL A 45 -0.56 10.72 18.38
CA VAL A 45 -0.93 9.82 17.27
C VAL A 45 -2.36 9.32 17.50
N ARG A 46 -3.30 9.78 16.69
CA ARG A 46 -4.72 9.35 16.72
C ARG A 46 -4.90 8.02 15.99
N THR A 47 -5.58 7.07 16.63
CA THR A 47 -5.72 5.68 16.16
C THR A 47 -6.98 5.46 15.31
N HIS A 48 -7.10 6.14 14.18
CA HIS A 48 -8.21 5.95 13.24
C HIS A 48 -7.71 5.37 11.93
N ASP A 49 -8.39 4.38 11.35
CA ASP A 49 -7.95 3.73 10.11
C ASP A 49 -6.56 3.09 10.17
N THR A 50 -6.21 2.56 11.34
CA THR A 50 -4.98 1.78 11.50
C THR A 50 -5.09 0.48 10.71
N ALA A 51 -4.19 0.25 9.75
CA ALA A 51 -4.16 -0.98 8.98
C ALA A 51 -2.76 -1.39 8.55
N ARG A 52 -2.58 -2.70 8.28
CA ARG A 52 -1.39 -3.24 7.59
C ARG A 52 -1.69 -4.54 6.84
N MET A 53 -0.89 -5.60 7.05
CA MET A 53 -1.02 -6.89 6.34
C MET A 53 -2.42 -7.51 6.48
N TRP A 54 -3.00 -7.37 7.67
CA TRP A 54 -4.37 -7.77 7.98
C TRP A 54 -5.41 -6.72 7.64
N GLY A 55 -5.12 -5.75 6.78
CA GLY A 55 -5.93 -4.53 6.76
C GLY A 55 -6.13 -3.96 8.14
N GLY A 56 -7.37 -3.61 8.48
CA GLY A 56 -7.76 -3.18 9.83
C GLY A 56 -7.95 -4.32 10.84
N LYS A 57 -8.10 -5.59 10.41
CA LYS A 57 -8.37 -6.75 11.28
C LYS A 57 -7.21 -6.93 12.26
N HIS A 58 -7.53 -7.15 13.54
CA HIS A 58 -6.59 -7.25 14.68
C HIS A 58 -5.93 -5.95 15.18
N TYR A 59 -6.33 -4.77 14.71
CA TYR A 59 -5.85 -3.49 15.26
C TYR A 59 -6.88 -2.83 16.20
N VAL A 60 -6.71 -1.53 16.44
CA VAL A 60 -7.30 -0.69 17.49
C VAL A 60 -8.83 -0.71 17.65
N ASP A 61 -9.58 -1.21 16.66
CA ASP A 61 -11.04 -1.22 16.67
C ASP A 61 -11.62 -2.14 17.75
N ILE A 62 -12.76 -1.74 18.31
CA ILE A 62 -13.39 -2.50 19.40
C ILE A 62 -13.70 -3.96 19.02
N PRO A 63 -14.28 -4.26 17.85
CA PRO A 63 -14.54 -5.65 17.44
C PRO A 63 -13.28 -6.45 17.09
N ASN A 64 -12.14 -5.80 16.91
CA ASN A 64 -10.88 -6.50 16.70
C ASN A 64 -10.20 -6.83 18.04
N VAL A 65 -10.29 -5.92 19.00
CA VAL A 65 -9.77 -6.10 20.36
C VAL A 65 -10.68 -6.98 21.21
N PHE A 66 -11.99 -7.01 20.94
CA PHE A 66 -12.98 -7.89 21.59
C PHE A 66 -13.82 -8.61 20.52
N PRO A 67 -13.30 -9.72 19.95
CA PRO A 67 -13.85 -10.36 18.76
C PRO A 67 -15.17 -11.09 18.97
N ASP A 68 -15.43 -11.58 20.18
CA ASP A 68 -16.68 -12.27 20.52
C ASP A 68 -17.49 -11.43 21.51
N PHE A 69 -18.52 -10.74 21.00
CA PHE A 69 -19.40 -9.91 21.81
C PHE A 69 -20.29 -10.69 22.78
N ASP A 70 -20.35 -12.02 22.69
CA ASP A 70 -21.05 -12.87 23.65
C ASP A 70 -20.14 -13.34 24.80
N ALA A 71 -18.81 -13.22 24.67
CA ALA A 71 -17.85 -13.57 25.71
C ALA A 71 -17.94 -12.68 26.96
N ASP A 72 -17.35 -13.14 28.08
CA ASP A 72 -17.29 -12.37 29.33
C ASP A 72 -16.30 -11.21 29.18
N GLU A 73 -16.77 -9.97 29.29
CA GLU A 73 -15.93 -8.78 29.21
C GLU A 73 -14.92 -8.67 30.36
N ASN A 74 -15.03 -9.45 31.43
CA ASN A 74 -14.09 -9.42 32.54
C ASN A 74 -12.96 -10.46 32.43
N ASP A 75 -13.04 -11.38 31.47
CA ASP A 75 -11.99 -12.35 31.21
C ASP A 75 -10.94 -11.75 30.25
N PRO A 76 -9.67 -11.59 30.68
CA PRO A 76 -8.58 -11.19 29.79
C PRO A 76 -8.47 -12.03 28.50
N ALA A 77 -8.87 -13.31 28.53
CA ALA A 77 -8.81 -14.19 27.36
C ALA A 77 -9.83 -13.83 26.26
N SER A 78 -10.86 -13.05 26.59
CA SER A 78 -11.83 -12.52 25.62
C SER A 78 -11.27 -11.38 24.76
N TYR A 79 -10.06 -10.88 25.09
CA TYR A 79 -9.44 -9.73 24.42
C TYR A 79 -8.24 -10.13 23.58
N ASP A 80 -8.05 -9.44 22.45
CA ASP A 80 -6.89 -9.56 21.59
C ASP A 80 -6.11 -8.24 21.48
N PHE A 81 -5.18 -8.03 22.40
CA PHE A 81 -4.32 -6.84 22.42
C PHE A 81 -3.07 -6.97 21.54
N ALA A 82 -2.76 -8.14 20.98
CA ALA A 82 -1.42 -8.45 20.51
C ALA A 82 -0.87 -7.46 19.46
N PHE A 83 -1.66 -7.18 18.43
CA PHE A 83 -1.24 -6.28 17.34
C PHE A 83 -1.46 -4.80 17.67
N THR A 84 -2.49 -4.46 18.45
CA THR A 84 -2.66 -3.10 18.99
C THR A 84 -1.49 -2.70 19.88
N ASP A 85 -1.03 -3.60 20.76
CA ASP A 85 0.14 -3.39 21.60
C ASP A 85 1.42 -3.25 20.79
N ALA A 86 1.62 -4.14 19.82
CA ALA A 86 2.79 -4.09 18.94
C ALA A 86 2.83 -2.80 18.10
N TYR A 87 1.67 -2.21 17.81
CA TYR A 87 1.55 -0.93 17.14
C TYR A 87 1.80 0.28 18.05
N LEU A 88 1.22 0.30 19.26
CA LEU A 88 1.30 1.45 20.17
C LEU A 88 2.65 1.57 20.90
N LYS A 89 3.31 0.45 21.21
CA LYS A 89 4.63 0.43 21.87
C LYS A 89 5.68 1.34 21.19
N PRO A 90 5.94 1.24 19.87
CA PRO A 90 6.92 2.09 19.21
C PRO A 90 6.53 3.57 19.15
N ILE A 91 5.23 3.89 19.09
CA ILE A 91 4.72 5.27 19.16
C ILE A 91 5.07 5.89 20.52
N VAL A 92 4.76 5.19 21.61
CA VAL A 92 5.09 5.63 22.97
C VAL A 92 6.59 5.73 23.17
N ALA A 93 7.36 4.77 22.65
CA ALA A 93 8.82 4.80 22.73
C ALA A 93 9.45 5.97 21.96
N ALA A 94 8.79 6.48 20.92
CA ALA A 94 9.21 7.68 20.18
C ALA A 94 8.89 8.99 20.93
N GLY A 95 8.11 8.93 22.01
CA GLY A 95 7.72 10.08 22.83
C GLY A 95 6.35 10.68 22.49
N ALA A 96 5.66 10.13 21.49
CA ALA A 96 4.29 10.55 21.15
C ALA A 96 3.27 9.87 22.07
N LYS A 97 2.17 10.55 22.36
CA LYS A 97 1.07 10.01 23.15
C LYS A 97 -0.01 9.43 22.21
N PRO A 98 -0.36 8.16 22.33
CA PRO A 98 -1.56 7.63 21.69
C PRO A 98 -2.81 8.42 22.09
N PHE A 99 -3.57 8.82 21.09
CA PHE A 99 -4.94 9.34 21.20
C PHE A 99 -5.85 8.23 20.70
N TYR A 100 -6.55 7.56 21.61
CA TYR A 100 -7.22 6.29 21.30
C TYR A 100 -8.67 6.56 20.87
N ARG A 101 -9.01 6.19 19.64
CA ARG A 101 -10.38 6.23 19.12
C ARG A 101 -11.09 4.90 19.41
N LEU A 102 -12.11 4.96 20.25
CA LEU A 102 -13.00 3.88 20.65
C LEU A 102 -14.14 3.77 19.65
N GLY A 103 -14.05 2.82 18.72
CA GLY A 103 -15.10 2.58 17.74
C GLY A 103 -14.63 1.62 16.66
N VAL A 104 -15.01 1.91 15.42
CA VAL A 104 -14.65 1.12 14.24
C VAL A 104 -14.07 2.02 13.14
N THR A 105 -13.27 1.43 12.26
CA THR A 105 -12.77 2.06 11.03
C THR A 105 -13.85 2.10 9.95
N ILE A 106 -13.73 3.06 9.03
CA ILE A 106 -14.66 3.23 7.92
C ILE A 106 -14.80 1.98 7.05
N GLU A 107 -16.03 1.61 6.72
CA GLU A 107 -16.35 0.54 5.77
C GLU A 107 -16.79 1.12 4.43
N ASN A 108 -15.81 1.59 3.63
CA ASN A 108 -16.04 2.24 2.33
C ASN A 108 -16.94 1.44 1.36
N TYR A 109 -17.00 0.11 1.54
CA TYR A 109 -17.79 -0.80 0.71
C TYR A 109 -18.96 -1.42 1.47
N HIS A 110 -19.50 -0.74 2.48
CA HIS A 110 -20.65 -1.20 3.28
C HIS A 110 -21.88 -1.57 2.44
N HIS A 111 -22.02 -0.99 1.24
CA HIS A 111 -23.10 -1.31 0.29
C HIS A 111 -22.95 -2.68 -0.38
N VAL A 112 -21.74 -3.26 -0.36
CA VAL A 112 -21.49 -4.67 -0.70
C VAL A 112 -21.87 -5.52 0.51
N LYS A 113 -21.22 -5.25 1.65
CA LYS A 113 -21.55 -5.83 2.95
C LYS A 113 -20.96 -4.96 4.06
N ALA A 114 -21.74 -4.73 5.10
CA ALA A 114 -21.30 -4.07 6.32
C ALA A 114 -21.03 -5.12 7.40
N TYR A 115 -19.97 -4.95 8.18
CA TYR A 115 -19.56 -5.89 9.23
C TYR A 115 -19.72 -5.29 10.63
N ASN A 116 -19.12 -4.13 10.86
CA ASN A 116 -18.88 -3.61 12.21
C ASN A 116 -19.53 -2.24 12.49
N ILE A 117 -20.19 -1.64 11.51
CA ILE A 117 -20.76 -0.28 11.61
C ILE A 117 -22.23 -0.24 12.06
N ALA A 118 -22.79 -1.37 12.51
CA ALA A 118 -24.08 -1.41 13.15
C ALA A 118 -23.98 -0.94 14.62
N PRO A 119 -25.04 -0.33 15.19
CA PRO A 119 -25.06 0.00 16.61
C PRO A 119 -24.84 -1.26 17.48
N PRO A 120 -24.00 -1.19 18.54
CA PRO A 120 -23.85 -2.32 19.45
C PRO A 120 -25.19 -2.72 20.06
N ALA A 121 -25.44 -4.03 20.21
CA ALA A 121 -26.69 -4.52 20.78
C ALA A 121 -26.89 -4.10 22.26
N ASP A 122 -25.79 -3.97 23.01
CA ASP A 122 -25.76 -3.50 24.40
C ASP A 122 -24.68 -2.42 24.57
N PHE A 123 -25.12 -1.15 24.65
CA PHE A 123 -24.22 0.00 24.85
C PHE A 123 -23.51 -0.03 26.21
N GLY A 124 -24.13 -0.63 27.23
CA GLY A 124 -23.52 -0.77 28.55
C GLY A 124 -22.38 -1.79 28.54
N LYS A 125 -22.57 -2.94 27.87
CA LYS A 125 -21.50 -3.91 27.65
C LYS A 125 -20.38 -3.31 26.81
N TRP A 126 -20.71 -2.61 25.73
CA TRP A 126 -19.72 -1.89 24.92
C TRP A 126 -18.89 -0.92 25.76
N ALA A 127 -19.52 -0.13 26.65
CA ALA A 127 -18.82 0.78 27.54
C ALA A 127 -17.89 0.07 28.55
N ARG A 128 -18.28 -1.09 29.07
CA ARG A 128 -17.42 -1.93 29.93
C ARG A 128 -16.27 -2.58 29.16
N ILE A 129 -16.47 -2.94 27.90
CA ILE A 129 -15.38 -3.40 27.04
C ILE A 129 -14.33 -2.28 26.89
N CYS A 130 -14.78 -1.06 26.57
CA CYS A 130 -13.90 0.11 26.51
C CYS A 130 -13.21 0.40 27.85
N GLU A 131 -13.89 0.23 28.99
CA GLU A 131 -13.28 0.37 30.32
C GLU A 131 -12.04 -0.54 30.45
N HIS A 132 -12.15 -1.82 30.09
CA HIS A 132 -11.04 -2.77 30.19
C HIS A 132 -9.91 -2.47 29.22
N ILE A 133 -10.19 -1.93 28.02
CA ILE A 133 -9.16 -1.41 27.12
C ILE A 133 -8.39 -0.25 27.78
N ILE A 134 -9.10 0.68 28.45
CA ILE A 134 -8.46 1.76 29.20
C ILE A 134 -7.63 1.21 30.36
N ARG A 135 -8.15 0.23 31.12
CA ARG A 135 -7.40 -0.43 32.21
C ARG A 135 -6.16 -1.15 31.69
N HIS A 136 -6.23 -1.75 30.51
CA HIS A 136 -5.09 -2.39 29.88
C HIS A 136 -3.97 -1.37 29.67
N TYR A 137 -4.24 -0.20 29.08
CA TYR A 137 -3.19 0.79 28.80
C TYR A 137 -2.77 1.68 29.98
N ASN A 138 -3.65 1.86 30.98
CA ASN A 138 -3.41 2.80 32.09
C ASN A 138 -3.18 2.11 33.44
N GLU A 139 -3.68 0.90 33.66
CA GLU A 139 -3.69 0.25 34.98
C GLU A 139 -3.01 -1.12 35.01
N GLY A 140 -2.51 -1.62 33.88
CA GLY A 140 -1.82 -2.90 33.76
C GLY A 140 -2.73 -4.13 33.79
N TRP A 141 -4.01 -3.96 33.45
CA TRP A 141 -4.94 -5.09 33.32
C TRP A 141 -4.57 -5.98 32.11
N ALA A 142 -4.82 -7.29 32.20
CA ALA A 142 -4.50 -8.26 31.13
C ALA A 142 -3.07 -8.13 30.56
N ASP A 143 -2.06 -8.13 31.44
CA ASP A 143 -0.65 -7.96 31.09
C ASP A 143 -0.31 -6.65 30.35
N GLY A 144 -1.13 -5.61 30.56
CA GLY A 144 -0.99 -4.32 29.90
C GLY A 144 0.03 -3.36 30.52
N PHE A 145 -0.21 -2.07 30.31
CA PHE A 145 0.71 -0.97 30.55
C PHE A 145 0.20 0.03 31.59
N ARG A 146 1.06 1.01 31.90
CA ARG A 146 0.75 2.16 32.76
C ARG A 146 1.18 3.45 32.07
N TRP A 147 0.76 3.63 30.82
CA TRP A 147 1.16 4.77 30.00
C TRP A 147 0.42 6.06 30.35
N ASN A 148 -0.69 5.96 31.09
CA ASN A 148 -1.52 7.10 31.49
C ASN A 148 -1.96 7.93 30.27
N LEU A 149 -2.47 7.23 29.25
CA LEU A 149 -3.11 7.80 28.08
C LEU A 149 -4.27 8.69 28.49
N GLU A 150 -4.26 9.91 27.95
CA GLU A 150 -5.13 11.00 28.39
C GLU A 150 -6.41 11.10 27.55
N TYR A 151 -6.33 10.86 26.24
CA TYR A 151 -7.40 11.17 25.29
C TYR A 151 -8.07 9.91 24.76
N TRP A 152 -9.39 9.85 24.93
CA TRP A 152 -10.25 8.76 24.51
C TRP A 152 -11.44 9.32 23.76
N GLU A 153 -11.53 9.02 22.48
CA GLU A 153 -12.59 9.52 21.59
C GLU A 153 -13.62 8.44 21.35
N ILE A 154 -14.90 8.77 21.48
CA ILE A 154 -16.01 7.86 21.24
C ILE A 154 -16.47 8.04 19.79
N TRP A 155 -16.14 7.05 18.96
CA TRP A 155 -16.52 6.91 17.56
C TRP A 155 -15.95 7.97 16.60
N ASN A 156 -16.10 7.73 15.28
CA ASN A 156 -15.76 8.64 14.18
C ASN A 156 -16.93 8.73 13.18
N GLU A 157 -17.32 9.94 12.79
CA GLU A 157 -18.39 10.28 11.82
C GLU A 157 -19.65 9.37 11.82
N PRO A 158 -20.35 9.19 12.95
CA PRO A 158 -21.63 8.49 12.94
C PRO A 158 -22.70 9.14 12.04
N GLU A 159 -22.52 10.39 11.63
CA GLU A 159 -23.35 11.06 10.63
C GLU A 159 -23.12 10.54 9.19
N ASN A 160 -22.08 9.75 8.96
CA ASN A 160 -21.71 9.22 7.66
C ASN A 160 -22.07 7.71 7.56
N PRO A 161 -22.93 7.29 6.61
CA PRO A 161 -23.41 5.90 6.50
C PRO A 161 -22.34 4.79 6.45
N PRO A 162 -21.13 4.99 5.88
CA PRO A 162 -20.04 4.02 5.93
C PRO A 162 -19.39 3.83 7.31
N LEU A 163 -19.77 4.62 8.31
CA LEU A 163 -19.23 4.58 9.69
C LEU A 163 -20.30 4.28 10.74
N TRP A 164 -21.58 4.46 10.43
CA TRP A 164 -22.70 4.13 11.31
C TRP A 164 -24.00 3.89 10.54
N GLN A 165 -24.68 2.78 10.82
CA GLN A 165 -25.98 2.44 10.22
C GLN A 165 -27.18 2.66 11.14
N GLY A 166 -26.95 3.08 12.39
CA GLY A 166 -28.02 3.39 13.32
C GLY A 166 -28.66 4.76 13.09
N THR A 167 -29.63 5.09 13.93
CA THR A 167 -30.16 6.45 13.99
C THR A 167 -29.22 7.38 14.74
N CYS A 168 -29.43 8.69 14.56
CA CYS A 168 -28.77 9.75 15.31
C CYS A 168 -28.96 9.57 16.83
N GLU A 169 -30.19 9.27 17.26
CA GLU A 169 -30.53 9.07 18.67
C GLU A 169 -29.85 7.84 19.28
N GLN A 170 -29.70 6.76 18.50
CA GLN A 170 -28.96 5.58 18.95
C GLN A 170 -27.48 5.92 19.20
N PHE A 171 -26.87 6.74 18.34
CA PHE A 171 -25.50 7.18 18.55
C PHE A 171 -25.38 8.10 19.78
N PHE A 172 -26.28 9.07 19.93
CA PHE A 172 -26.27 9.98 21.08
C PHE A 172 -26.42 9.23 22.41
N GLU A 173 -27.27 8.20 22.43
CA GLU A 173 -27.42 7.33 23.59
C GLU A 173 -26.17 6.48 23.86
N LEU A 174 -25.52 5.94 22.81
CA LEU A 174 -24.23 5.26 22.94
C LEU A 174 -23.17 6.18 23.57
N TYR A 175 -23.02 7.40 23.04
CA TYR A 175 -22.09 8.40 23.58
C TYR A 175 -22.40 8.68 25.05
N ARG A 176 -23.67 8.95 25.40
CA ARG A 176 -24.08 9.24 26.78
C ARG A 176 -23.76 8.10 27.72
N VAL A 177 -24.07 6.85 27.35
CA VAL A 177 -23.82 5.67 28.18
C VAL A 177 -22.31 5.48 28.39
N ALA A 178 -21.54 5.50 27.30
CA ALA A 178 -20.10 5.29 27.35
C ALA A 178 -19.38 6.42 28.10
N ALA A 179 -19.61 7.68 27.74
CA ALA A 179 -18.89 8.81 28.32
C ALA A 179 -19.13 8.92 29.85
N ASN A 180 -20.38 8.72 30.31
CA ASN A 180 -20.69 8.70 31.74
C ASN A 180 -20.05 7.52 32.47
N HIS A 181 -20.09 6.31 31.87
CA HIS A 181 -19.45 5.12 32.44
C HIS A 181 -17.94 5.31 32.60
N LEU A 182 -17.27 5.73 31.52
CA LEU A 182 -15.82 5.91 31.48
C LEU A 182 -15.37 7.01 32.44
N LYS A 183 -16.07 8.16 32.53
CA LYS A 183 -15.71 9.22 33.49
C LYS A 183 -15.98 8.84 34.95
N SER A 184 -16.93 7.94 35.20
CA SER A 184 -17.14 7.39 36.55
C SER A 184 -15.98 6.48 36.99
N CYS A 185 -15.43 5.71 36.05
CA CYS A 185 -14.29 4.82 36.30
C CYS A 185 -12.96 5.58 36.36
N PHE A 186 -12.78 6.55 35.45
CA PHE A 186 -11.54 7.28 35.26
C PHE A 186 -11.79 8.80 35.24
N PRO A 187 -11.94 9.47 36.38
CA PRO A 187 -12.27 10.90 36.41
C PRO A 187 -11.24 11.82 35.73
N ARG A 188 -10.01 11.35 35.50
CA ARG A 188 -8.88 12.13 34.98
C ARG A 188 -8.68 12.05 33.47
N ILE A 189 -9.28 11.08 32.79
CA ILE A 189 -9.17 11.01 31.32
C ILE A 189 -10.02 12.11 30.69
N LYS A 190 -9.65 12.50 29.48
CA LYS A 190 -10.45 13.33 28.60
C LYS A 190 -11.25 12.44 27.66
N VAL A 191 -12.57 12.61 27.68
CA VAL A 191 -13.52 11.94 26.79
C VAL A 191 -14.16 12.96 25.87
N GLY A 192 -14.18 12.65 24.59
CA GLY A 192 -14.81 13.45 23.56
C GLY A 192 -15.37 12.60 22.43
N GLY A 193 -15.98 13.23 21.46
CA GLY A 193 -16.60 12.58 20.31
C GLY A 193 -17.49 13.55 19.54
N TYR A 194 -17.86 13.24 18.31
CA TYR A 194 -17.76 11.93 17.66
C TYR A 194 -16.90 11.93 16.38
N GLY A 195 -16.04 12.94 16.21
CA GLY A 195 -15.19 13.11 15.03
C GLY A 195 -16.04 13.54 13.85
N SER A 196 -16.59 14.76 13.93
CA SER A 196 -17.59 15.20 12.95
C SER A 196 -17.00 15.59 11.61
N CYS A 197 -17.69 15.20 10.53
CA CYS A 197 -17.45 15.70 9.19
C CYS A 197 -17.52 17.23 9.12
N GLY A 198 -16.71 17.84 8.25
CA GLY A 198 -16.62 19.29 8.12
C GLY A 198 -17.95 19.97 7.81
N PHE A 199 -18.16 21.17 8.36
CA PHE A 199 -19.39 21.96 8.29
C PHE A 199 -19.58 22.64 6.93
N TYR A 200 -19.42 21.89 5.85
CA TYR A 200 -19.29 22.44 4.51
C TYR A 200 -20.52 23.23 4.04
N ALA A 201 -21.72 22.89 4.53
CA ALA A 201 -22.94 23.64 4.29
C ALA A 201 -22.96 25.05 4.91
N TYR A 202 -22.04 25.36 5.83
CA TYR A 202 -21.96 26.66 6.50
C TYR A 202 -21.43 27.75 5.58
N ASP A 203 -20.41 27.44 4.78
CA ASP A 203 -19.69 28.39 3.94
C ASP A 203 -19.82 28.15 2.43
N ASP A 204 -20.46 27.05 2.02
CA ASP A 204 -20.69 26.69 0.61
C ASP A 204 -22.20 26.62 0.31
N PRO A 205 -22.76 27.60 -0.44
CA PRO A 205 -24.18 27.64 -0.78
C PRO A 205 -24.68 26.46 -1.62
N GLU A 206 -23.81 25.76 -2.35
CA GLU A 206 -24.20 24.57 -3.11
C GLU A 206 -24.38 23.38 -2.16
N ARG A 207 -23.40 23.16 -1.28
CA ARG A 207 -23.48 22.12 -0.24
C ARG A 207 -24.59 22.39 0.77
N ALA A 208 -24.92 23.65 1.04
CA ALA A 208 -26.06 24.02 1.88
C ALA A 208 -27.43 23.54 1.34
N ARG A 209 -27.54 23.27 0.03
CA ARG A 209 -28.77 22.72 -0.59
C ARG A 209 -28.80 21.20 -0.59
N ASP A 210 -27.67 20.56 -0.33
CA ASP A 210 -27.54 19.12 -0.25
C ASP A 210 -27.87 18.65 1.17
N LYS A 211 -28.81 17.71 1.28
CA LYS A 211 -29.27 17.22 2.58
C LYS A 211 -28.20 16.48 3.36
N PHE A 212 -27.27 15.81 2.68
CA PHE A 212 -26.18 15.08 3.32
C PHE A 212 -25.21 16.06 3.98
N TYR A 213 -24.70 17.04 3.23
CA TYR A 213 -23.80 18.06 3.81
C TYR A 213 -24.48 18.95 4.85
N TYR A 214 -25.76 19.28 4.67
CA TYR A 214 -26.51 20.03 5.67
C TYR A 214 -26.73 19.22 6.95
N SER A 215 -26.81 17.89 6.85
CA SER A 215 -27.01 17.04 8.03
C SER A 215 -25.86 17.14 9.04
N PHE A 216 -24.64 17.44 8.60
CA PHE A 216 -23.49 17.60 9.50
C PHE A 216 -23.69 18.76 10.48
N ILE A 217 -24.34 19.84 10.03
CA ILE A 217 -24.73 20.97 10.89
C ILE A 217 -25.79 20.52 11.90
N THR A 218 -26.84 19.85 11.44
CA THR A 218 -27.95 19.45 12.33
C THR A 218 -27.51 18.39 13.35
N TRP A 219 -26.69 17.43 12.95
CA TRP A 219 -26.12 16.43 13.86
C TRP A 219 -25.30 17.07 14.98
N PHE A 220 -24.46 18.05 14.65
CA PHE A 220 -23.68 18.76 15.65
C PHE A 220 -24.56 19.56 16.61
N GLU A 221 -25.50 20.36 16.10
CA GLU A 221 -26.39 21.18 16.94
C GLU A 221 -27.29 20.29 17.82
N ASP A 222 -27.89 19.25 17.27
CA ASP A 222 -28.75 18.30 18.01
C ASP A 222 -27.95 17.51 19.06
N PHE A 223 -26.68 17.17 18.77
CA PHE A 223 -25.80 16.50 19.73
C PHE A 223 -25.50 17.39 20.94
N LEU A 224 -25.16 18.67 20.71
CA LEU A 224 -24.92 19.63 21.78
C LEU A 224 -26.15 19.79 22.68
N ASP A 225 -27.33 19.92 22.08
CA ASP A 225 -28.60 19.99 22.80
C ASP A 225 -28.85 18.72 23.63
N TYR A 226 -28.58 17.54 23.05
CA TYR A 226 -28.75 16.26 23.72
C TYR A 226 -27.82 16.10 24.93
N VAL A 227 -26.50 16.37 24.79
CA VAL A 227 -25.55 16.17 25.90
C VAL A 227 -25.62 17.26 26.97
N GLN A 228 -26.27 18.40 26.71
CA GLN A 228 -26.54 19.45 27.70
C GLN A 228 -27.91 19.32 28.37
N ALA A 229 -28.88 18.65 27.74
CA ALA A 229 -30.20 18.50 28.33
C ALA A 229 -30.14 17.76 29.69
N PRO A 230 -30.88 18.20 30.73
CA PRO A 230 -30.78 17.64 32.07
C PRO A 230 -31.01 16.12 32.17
N ALA A 231 -31.86 15.56 31.30
CA ALA A 231 -32.20 14.14 31.30
C ALA A 231 -31.12 13.26 30.65
N THR A 232 -30.31 13.82 29.76
CA THR A 232 -29.36 13.11 28.89
C THR A 232 -27.93 13.61 29.05
N ARG A 233 -27.68 14.40 30.10
CA ARG A 233 -26.40 15.06 30.34
C ARG A 233 -25.23 14.08 30.28
N ALA A 234 -24.21 14.45 29.51
CA ALA A 234 -22.99 13.67 29.34
C ALA A 234 -21.75 14.57 29.42
N PRO A 235 -20.59 14.04 29.87
CA PRO A 235 -19.33 14.77 29.81
C PRO A 235 -18.85 14.93 28.35
N LEU A 236 -18.26 16.08 28.05
CA LEU A 236 -17.65 16.40 26.75
C LEU A 236 -16.43 17.29 27.03
N ASP A 237 -15.27 16.65 27.26
CA ASP A 237 -14.03 17.37 27.57
C ASP A 237 -13.45 18.05 26.31
N PHE A 238 -13.65 17.42 25.14
CA PHE A 238 -13.30 17.97 23.83
C PHE A 238 -14.33 17.56 22.78
N TYR A 239 -14.47 18.38 21.74
CA TYR A 239 -15.26 18.08 20.55
C TYR A 239 -14.34 17.99 19.32
N PRO A 240 -14.14 16.78 18.76
CA PRO A 240 -13.36 16.57 17.56
C PRO A 240 -14.21 16.72 16.28
N TRP A 241 -13.63 17.34 15.26
CA TRP A 241 -14.19 17.55 13.93
C TRP A 241 -13.07 17.68 12.90
N HIS A 242 -13.37 17.46 11.62
CA HIS A 242 -12.34 17.49 10.57
C HIS A 242 -12.78 18.14 9.27
N ILE A 243 -11.78 18.52 8.47
CA ILE A 243 -12.00 19.10 7.15
C ILE A 243 -10.81 18.82 6.21
N TYR A 244 -11.12 18.47 4.97
CA TYR A 244 -10.16 18.43 3.87
C TYR A 244 -10.28 19.69 3.02
N THR A 245 -9.15 20.37 2.73
CA THR A 245 -9.16 21.60 1.93
C THR A 245 -9.30 21.31 0.44
N ASP A 246 -9.81 22.30 -0.29
CA ASP A 246 -9.99 22.26 -1.74
C ASP A 246 -9.32 23.46 -2.43
N ALA A 247 -9.18 23.38 -3.75
CA ALA A 247 -8.49 24.39 -4.55
C ALA A 247 -9.20 25.77 -4.54
N ILE A 248 -10.48 25.82 -4.20
CA ILE A 248 -11.30 27.03 -4.25
C ILE A 248 -11.09 27.85 -2.97
N HIS A 249 -11.15 27.18 -1.82
CA HIS A 249 -11.15 27.84 -0.52
C HIS A 249 -9.76 27.87 0.14
N GLY A 250 -8.90 26.91 -0.17
CA GLY A 250 -7.57 26.82 0.44
C GLY A 250 -7.59 26.56 1.96
N PRO A 251 -6.45 26.77 2.65
CA PRO A 251 -6.30 26.55 4.09
C PRO A 251 -7.12 27.51 4.95
N GLU A 252 -7.57 28.64 4.41
CA GLU A 252 -8.43 29.62 5.09
C GLU A 252 -9.74 28.98 5.58
N ARG A 253 -10.24 27.97 4.85
CA ARG A 253 -11.49 27.26 5.18
C ARG A 253 -11.47 26.63 6.57
N ILE A 254 -10.30 26.15 7.00
CA ILE A 254 -10.11 25.54 8.32
C ILE A 254 -10.52 26.51 9.43
N ILE A 255 -10.11 27.79 9.34
CA ILE A 255 -10.43 28.78 10.36
C ILE A 255 -11.88 29.22 10.31
N THR A 256 -12.49 29.25 9.12
CA THR A 256 -13.93 29.49 8.98
C THR A 256 -14.74 28.46 9.77
N HIS A 257 -14.43 27.18 9.61
CA HIS A 257 -15.12 26.10 10.32
C HIS A 257 -14.78 26.08 11.81
N ALA A 258 -13.52 26.31 12.16
CA ALA A 258 -13.10 26.35 13.57
C ALA A 258 -13.83 27.45 14.36
N ARG A 259 -14.05 28.62 13.76
CA ARG A 259 -14.85 29.70 14.39
C ARG A 259 -16.29 29.28 14.59
N TYR A 260 -16.91 28.67 13.59
CA TYR A 260 -18.26 28.15 13.70
C TYR A 260 -18.40 27.15 14.86
N VAL A 261 -17.48 26.18 14.96
CA VAL A 261 -17.47 25.21 16.08
C VAL A 261 -17.35 25.91 17.43
N ARG A 262 -16.38 26.82 17.58
CA ARG A 262 -16.17 27.55 18.83
C ARG A 262 -17.40 28.36 19.24
N GLU A 263 -18.00 29.09 18.30
CA GLU A 263 -19.22 29.88 18.55
C GLU A 263 -20.39 28.99 19.00
N ARG A 264 -20.55 27.79 18.43
CA ARG A 264 -21.64 26.86 18.79
C ARG A 264 -21.42 26.19 20.15
N LEU A 265 -20.19 25.78 20.45
CA LEU A 265 -19.84 25.27 21.78
C LEU A 265 -20.10 26.34 22.85
N ASP A 266 -19.69 27.59 22.61
CA ASP A 266 -19.90 28.69 23.55
C ASP A 266 -21.39 28.99 23.75
N ALA A 267 -22.18 28.98 22.66
CA ALA A 267 -23.63 29.16 22.73
C ALA A 267 -24.33 28.05 23.52
N ALA A 268 -23.81 26.83 23.48
CA ALA A 268 -24.29 25.69 24.28
C ALA A 268 -23.79 25.71 25.75
N GLY A 269 -22.98 26.71 26.14
CA GLY A 269 -22.41 26.82 27.49
C GLY A 269 -21.17 25.95 27.74
N LEU A 270 -20.56 25.42 26.67
CA LEU A 270 -19.38 24.54 26.69
C LEU A 270 -18.08 25.33 26.47
N THR A 271 -17.89 26.42 27.22
CA THR A 271 -16.76 27.34 27.04
C THR A 271 -15.40 26.72 27.37
N GLU A 272 -15.37 25.64 28.16
CA GLU A 272 -14.16 24.91 28.53
C GLU A 272 -13.93 23.65 27.68
N THR A 273 -14.89 23.26 26.84
CA THR A 273 -14.72 22.11 25.93
C THR A 273 -13.76 22.49 24.82
N GLU A 274 -12.66 21.75 24.68
CA GLU A 274 -11.65 22.01 23.66
C GLU A 274 -12.16 21.62 22.25
N SER A 275 -11.73 22.33 21.21
CA SER A 275 -12.06 22.08 19.80
C SER A 275 -10.86 21.44 19.10
N TYR A 276 -10.98 20.17 18.73
CA TYR A 276 -9.91 19.43 18.05
C TYR A 276 -10.20 19.29 16.57
N LEU A 277 -9.20 19.62 15.75
CA LEU A 277 -9.19 19.29 14.32
C LEU A 277 -8.59 17.89 14.15
N ASP A 278 -9.41 16.86 14.29
CA ASP A 278 -8.97 15.47 14.44
C ASP A 278 -8.52 14.78 13.14
N GLU A 279 -8.88 15.35 11.99
CA GLU A 279 -8.35 15.01 10.67
C GLU A 279 -8.29 16.26 9.78
N TRP A 280 -7.22 16.40 9.01
CA TRP A 280 -7.11 17.43 7.98
C TRP A 280 -5.97 17.16 7.00
N ASN A 281 -6.17 17.54 5.74
CA ASN A 281 -5.15 17.47 4.69
C ASN A 281 -5.49 18.37 3.49
N ASP A 282 -4.53 18.59 2.60
CA ASP A 282 -4.72 19.22 1.30
C ASP A 282 -5.17 18.20 0.25
N CYS A 283 -6.46 18.24 -0.08
CA CYS A 283 -7.05 17.38 -1.11
C CYS A 283 -7.45 18.17 -2.38
N SER A 284 -6.90 19.37 -2.57
CA SER A 284 -7.23 20.27 -3.69
C SER A 284 -7.13 19.58 -5.06
N ASP A 285 -6.08 18.80 -5.25
CA ASP A 285 -5.80 18.09 -6.51
C ASP A 285 -6.52 16.75 -6.59
N ALA A 286 -6.65 16.04 -5.46
CA ALA A 286 -7.41 14.80 -5.38
C ALA A 286 -8.86 15.04 -5.81
N TRP A 287 -9.50 16.10 -5.30
CA TRP A 287 -10.87 16.47 -5.63
C TRP A 287 -11.02 17.03 -7.05
N ALA A 288 -9.91 17.43 -7.68
CA ALA A 288 -9.87 17.79 -9.10
C ALA A 288 -9.53 16.59 -10.01
N GLY A 289 -9.50 15.37 -9.48
CA GLY A 289 -9.22 14.14 -10.24
C GLY A 289 -7.75 13.96 -10.63
N ARG A 290 -6.83 14.73 -10.04
CA ARG A 290 -5.38 14.63 -10.26
C ARG A 290 -4.67 13.65 -9.32
N GLY A 291 -5.41 13.06 -8.38
CA GLY A 291 -4.92 12.08 -7.42
C GLY A 291 -4.29 12.70 -6.16
N PHE A 292 -3.84 11.86 -5.24
CA PHE A 292 -3.34 12.27 -3.92
C PHE A 292 -1.83 12.58 -3.86
N GLU A 293 -1.08 12.39 -4.95
CA GLU A 293 0.39 12.53 -4.93
C GLU A 293 0.88 13.94 -4.55
N THR A 294 0.15 14.98 -4.95
CA THR A 294 0.58 16.37 -4.77
C THR A 294 0.65 16.81 -3.32
N MET A 295 -0.09 16.14 -2.42
CA MET A 295 -0.02 16.40 -0.97
C MET A 295 1.32 16.01 -0.37
N LYS A 296 2.11 15.17 -1.05
CA LYS A 296 3.48 14.80 -0.65
C LYS A 296 4.49 15.89 -1.03
N GLU A 297 4.19 16.64 -2.09
CA GLU A 297 5.12 17.59 -2.71
C GLU A 297 4.97 19.02 -2.15
N MET A 298 5.75 19.98 -2.68
CA MET A 298 5.73 21.38 -2.21
C MET A 298 4.35 22.05 -2.15
N PRO A 299 3.38 21.79 -3.05
CA PRO A 299 2.02 22.29 -2.89
C PRO A 299 1.39 21.84 -1.57
N GLY A 300 1.45 20.54 -1.24
CA GLY A 300 0.97 20.02 0.04
C GLY A 300 1.74 20.61 1.23
N ALA A 301 3.07 20.63 1.16
CA ALA A 301 3.92 21.15 2.23
C ALA A 301 3.57 22.60 2.58
N THR A 302 3.43 23.47 1.56
CA THR A 302 3.10 24.88 1.76
C THR A 302 1.67 25.10 2.21
N THR A 303 0.69 24.30 1.76
CA THR A 303 -0.69 24.35 2.27
C THR A 303 -0.76 23.99 3.75
N ILE A 304 -0.03 22.96 4.18
CA ILE A 304 -0.02 22.50 5.57
C ILE A 304 0.68 23.49 6.49
N ALA A 305 1.81 24.05 6.07
CA ALA A 305 2.48 25.12 6.80
C ALA A 305 1.58 26.36 6.94
N ALA A 306 0.87 26.76 5.88
CA ALA A 306 -0.09 27.86 5.94
C ALA A 306 -1.25 27.58 6.89
N ALA A 307 -1.82 26.37 6.86
CA ALA A 307 -2.88 25.94 7.77
C ALA A 307 -2.43 26.02 9.24
N ILE A 308 -1.20 25.59 9.55
CA ILE A 308 -0.64 25.69 10.90
C ILE A 308 -0.50 27.14 11.35
N CYS A 309 0.02 28.03 10.50
CA CYS A 309 0.11 29.46 10.80
C CYS A 309 -1.27 30.05 11.16
N LEU A 310 -2.30 29.65 10.40
CA LEU A 310 -3.68 30.08 10.63
C LEU A 310 -4.25 29.51 11.94
N MET A 311 -4.06 28.21 12.21
CA MET A 311 -4.58 27.53 13.40
C MET A 311 -3.94 28.01 14.71
N GLN A 312 -2.65 28.36 14.68
CA GLN A 312 -1.95 28.90 15.86
C GLN A 312 -2.65 30.16 16.41
N HIS A 313 -3.19 31.00 15.54
CA HIS A 313 -3.93 32.21 15.90
C HIS A 313 -5.45 32.06 15.81
N GLY A 314 -5.94 30.86 15.50
CA GLY A 314 -7.36 30.51 15.44
C GLY A 314 -7.90 29.86 16.72
N PRO A 315 -9.16 29.41 16.71
CA PRO A 315 -9.79 28.76 17.87
C PRO A 315 -9.57 27.23 17.95
N VAL A 316 -8.75 26.65 17.07
CA VAL A 316 -8.35 25.24 17.16
C VAL A 316 -7.42 25.05 18.35
N ASP A 317 -7.69 24.06 19.20
CA ASP A 317 -6.86 23.75 20.38
C ASP A 317 -5.79 22.70 20.09
N LYS A 318 -6.14 21.69 19.27
CA LYS A 318 -5.24 20.62 18.79
C LYS A 318 -5.58 20.25 17.37
N ALA A 319 -4.59 19.74 16.63
CA ALA A 319 -4.81 19.26 15.27
C ALA A 319 -4.06 17.96 14.99
N MET A 320 -4.67 17.07 14.20
CA MET A 320 -4.11 15.79 13.79
C MET A 320 -4.16 15.66 12.26
N TYR A 321 -2.99 15.72 11.63
CA TYR A 321 -2.84 15.58 10.18
C TYR A 321 -3.24 14.19 9.69
N TYR A 322 -4.07 14.09 8.64
CA TYR A 322 -4.49 12.81 8.05
C TYR A 322 -3.83 12.62 6.67
N ASP A 323 -2.84 11.75 6.46
CA ASP A 323 -2.39 10.70 7.38
C ASP A 323 -0.88 10.44 7.40
N ALA A 324 -0.40 9.76 8.45
CA ALA A 324 0.98 9.32 8.63
C ALA A 324 1.18 7.79 8.44
N LEU A 325 0.16 7.05 7.98
CA LEU A 325 0.30 5.63 7.63
C LEU A 325 0.72 5.47 6.14
N PRO A 326 1.94 4.99 5.83
CA PRO A 326 2.45 4.97 4.45
C PRO A 326 1.59 4.22 3.42
N THR A 327 0.80 3.23 3.87
CA THR A 327 -0.09 2.43 3.02
C THR A 327 -1.42 3.12 2.70
N ARG A 328 -1.65 4.37 3.16
CA ARG A 328 -2.90 5.11 2.92
C ARG A 328 -2.77 6.07 1.74
N SER A 329 -3.84 6.15 0.95
CA SER A 329 -3.93 7.10 -0.17
C SER A 329 -3.81 8.55 0.27
N TYR A 330 -4.30 8.87 1.47
CA TYR A 330 -4.20 10.20 2.10
C TYR A 330 -2.86 10.46 2.81
N CYS A 331 -1.92 9.52 2.78
CA CYS A 331 -0.66 9.73 3.49
C CYS A 331 0.17 10.79 2.77
N GLY A 332 0.38 11.97 3.38
CA GLY A 332 1.27 12.98 2.80
C GLY A 332 2.69 12.94 3.32
N LEU A 333 2.97 12.21 4.41
CA LEU A 333 4.27 12.27 5.11
C LEU A 333 5.34 11.33 4.54
N PHE A 334 4.92 10.26 3.85
CA PHE A 334 5.81 9.22 3.36
C PHE A 334 5.52 8.84 1.91
N TYR A 335 6.58 8.54 1.15
CA TYR A 335 6.47 7.80 -0.10
C TYR A 335 6.27 6.30 0.20
N TYR A 336 5.52 5.59 -0.64
CA TYR A 336 5.29 4.15 -0.50
C TYR A 336 5.74 3.39 -1.74
N PRO A 337 6.46 2.25 -1.60
CA PRO A 337 6.77 1.52 -0.36
C PRO A 337 8.08 1.89 0.36
N SER A 338 8.84 2.88 -0.10
CA SER A 338 10.15 3.20 0.51
C SER A 338 10.08 3.78 1.92
N GLU A 339 8.93 4.30 2.34
CA GLU A 339 8.74 5.04 3.60
C GLU A 339 9.68 6.25 3.76
N ARG A 340 10.26 6.73 2.65
CA ARG A 340 11.07 7.95 2.62
C ARG A 340 10.16 9.14 2.94
N VAL A 341 10.68 10.06 3.74
CA VAL A 341 9.98 11.28 4.12
C VAL A 341 9.79 12.23 2.93
N THR A 342 8.68 12.95 2.95
CA THR A 342 8.26 13.89 1.89
C THR A 342 8.57 15.35 2.26
N PRO A 343 8.53 16.29 1.31
CA PRO A 343 8.49 17.73 1.61
C PRO A 343 7.45 18.11 2.68
N THR A 344 6.27 17.48 2.66
CA THR A 344 5.23 17.73 3.65
C THR A 344 5.63 17.32 5.07
N TYR A 345 6.33 16.20 5.24
CA TYR A 345 6.92 15.83 6.53
C TYR A 345 7.93 16.88 7.01
N ARG A 346 8.73 17.46 6.10
CA ARG A 346 9.70 18.51 6.45
C ARG A 346 9.02 19.79 6.94
N ALA A 347 7.83 20.13 6.42
CA ALA A 347 7.05 21.26 6.93
C ALA A 347 6.66 21.08 8.41
N LEU A 348 6.30 19.85 8.83
CA LEU A 348 6.02 19.55 10.24
C LEU A 348 7.29 19.64 11.10
N GLN A 349 8.45 19.21 10.59
CA GLN A 349 9.72 19.39 11.29
C GLN A 349 10.08 20.88 11.47
N TYR A 350 9.78 21.73 10.49
CA TYR A 350 10.00 23.16 10.61
C TYR A 350 9.08 23.80 11.65
N PHE A 351 7.81 23.39 11.69
CA PHE A 351 6.91 23.84 12.77
C PHE A 351 7.40 23.39 14.15
N ASN A 352 7.87 22.15 14.29
CA ASN A 352 8.40 21.63 15.55
C ASN A 352 9.58 22.47 16.09
N ALA A 353 10.40 23.07 15.21
CA ALA A 353 11.46 23.99 15.63
C ALA A 353 10.89 25.24 16.33
N LEU A 354 9.74 25.77 15.89
CA LEU A 354 9.05 26.86 16.59
C LEU A 354 8.34 26.36 17.84
N TYR A 355 7.68 25.20 17.76
CA TYR A 355 6.94 24.60 18.87
C TYR A 355 7.80 24.41 20.13
N ARG A 356 9.05 23.92 19.96
CA ARG A 356 10.01 23.71 21.05
C ARG A 356 10.39 24.98 21.82
N LEU A 357 10.24 26.15 21.20
CA LEU A 357 10.49 27.43 21.88
C LEU A 357 9.39 27.76 22.90
N GLY A 358 8.18 27.21 22.73
CA GLY A 358 7.11 27.24 23.72
C GLY A 358 6.24 28.49 23.72
N THR A 359 6.74 29.67 23.34
CA THR A 359 5.96 30.92 23.35
C THR A 359 5.76 31.48 21.95
N SER A 360 4.50 31.59 21.52
CA SER A 360 4.09 32.25 20.27
C SER A 360 4.15 33.77 20.40
N THR A 361 4.52 34.47 19.34
CA THR A 361 4.63 35.95 19.32
C THR A 361 3.69 36.60 18.31
N SER A 362 3.62 37.93 18.32
CA SER A 362 2.75 38.70 17.44
C SER A 362 3.35 38.77 16.04
N VAL A 363 2.54 38.44 15.03
CA VAL A 363 2.90 38.53 13.62
C VAL A 363 1.80 39.21 12.82
N GLU A 364 2.17 39.91 11.76
CA GLU A 364 1.22 40.48 10.79
C GLU A 364 1.77 40.22 9.38
N ALA A 365 0.91 39.74 8.48
CA ALA A 365 1.24 39.57 7.06
C ALA A 365 0.17 40.25 6.19
N GLU A 366 0.62 41.12 5.30
CA GLU A 366 -0.14 41.69 4.20
C GLU A 366 0.37 41.08 2.89
N GLY A 367 -0.45 40.29 2.21
CA GLY A 367 -0.11 39.68 0.93
C GLY A 367 -0.88 38.37 0.72
N ALA A 368 -1.55 38.23 -0.43
CA ALA A 368 -2.28 36.99 -0.72
C ALA A 368 -1.31 35.80 -0.78
N ASN A 369 -1.71 34.64 -0.22
CA ASN A 369 -0.92 33.41 -0.21
C ASN A 369 0.46 33.52 0.45
N LEU A 370 0.63 34.47 1.37
CA LEU A 370 1.81 34.60 2.21
C LEU A 370 1.42 34.42 3.68
N TYR A 371 2.13 33.57 4.40
CA TYR A 371 1.83 33.27 5.81
C TYR A 371 3.10 33.34 6.65
N ILE A 372 2.90 33.66 7.92
CA ILE A 372 3.99 33.89 8.86
C ILE A 372 3.61 33.32 10.23
N LEU A 373 4.62 32.81 10.93
CA LEU A 373 4.53 32.38 12.31
C LEU A 373 5.86 32.66 13.01
N ALA A 374 5.83 33.04 14.29
CA ALA A 374 7.03 33.31 15.07
C ALA A 374 6.88 32.85 16.52
N ALA A 375 8.00 32.42 17.10
CA ALA A 375 8.08 31.92 18.45
C ALA A 375 9.41 32.28 19.12
N ARG A 376 9.43 32.27 20.45
CA ARG A 376 10.64 32.49 21.27
C ARG A 376 10.63 31.64 22.52
N THR A 377 11.80 31.42 23.12
CA THR A 377 11.89 30.87 24.47
C THR A 377 11.27 31.84 25.48
N PRO A 378 10.75 31.35 26.63
CA PRO A 378 10.18 32.22 27.67
C PRO A 378 11.16 33.29 28.19
N ASP A 379 12.46 33.03 28.18
CA ASP A 379 13.51 33.99 28.54
C ASP A 379 13.97 34.90 27.37
N GLY A 380 13.48 34.63 26.16
CA GLY A 380 13.80 35.37 24.94
C GLY A 380 15.21 35.13 24.39
N SER A 381 15.96 34.14 24.90
CA SER A 381 17.28 33.78 24.40
C SER A 381 17.23 33.36 22.93
N ASP A 382 16.27 32.51 22.59
CA ASP A 382 16.13 31.92 21.27
C ASP A 382 14.83 32.31 20.61
N LYS A 383 14.90 32.51 19.29
CA LYS A 383 13.83 33.04 18.45
C LYS A 383 13.81 32.29 17.13
N ALA A 384 12.61 32.04 16.63
CA ALA A 384 12.43 31.51 15.29
C ALA A 384 11.22 32.13 14.61
N PHE A 385 11.28 32.17 13.28
CA PHE A 385 10.12 32.49 12.46
C PHE A 385 10.08 31.63 11.19
N LEU A 386 8.86 31.39 10.72
CA LEU A 386 8.53 30.62 9.54
C LEU A 386 7.85 31.54 8.54
N LEU A 387 8.33 31.57 7.30
CA LEU A 387 7.68 32.24 6.17
C LEU A 387 7.20 31.20 5.16
N VAL A 388 5.98 31.35 4.68
CA VAL A 388 5.37 30.43 3.71
C VAL A 388 4.94 31.21 2.47
N ASN A 389 5.47 30.84 1.30
CA ASN A 389 5.03 31.35 0.01
C ASN A 389 4.24 30.27 -0.75
N ARG A 390 2.92 30.46 -0.86
CA ARG A 390 2.03 29.58 -1.64
C ARG A 390 1.80 30.07 -3.07
N ARG A 391 2.47 31.13 -3.52
CA ARG A 391 2.34 31.65 -4.90
C ARG A 391 3.08 30.77 -5.90
N ASP A 392 2.73 30.93 -7.18
CA ASP A 392 3.42 30.29 -8.30
C ASP A 392 4.64 31.11 -8.76
N GLU A 393 4.87 32.25 -8.12
CA GLU A 393 6.00 33.14 -8.34
C GLU A 393 6.83 33.35 -7.06
N ALA A 394 8.11 33.72 -7.26
CA ALA A 394 9.00 34.12 -6.19
C ALA A 394 8.62 35.50 -5.61
N VAL A 395 8.89 35.71 -4.33
CA VAL A 395 8.62 36.96 -3.62
C VAL A 395 9.88 37.42 -2.87
N GLU A 396 10.21 38.69 -2.99
CA GLU A 396 11.26 39.34 -2.20
C GLU A 396 10.62 40.09 -1.02
N LEU A 397 11.11 39.86 0.19
CA LEU A 397 10.55 40.43 1.41
C LEU A 397 11.65 41.01 2.30
N THR A 398 11.37 42.13 2.94
CA THR A 398 12.17 42.67 4.05
C THR A 398 11.29 42.70 5.29
N PRO A 399 11.24 41.60 6.07
CA PRO A 399 10.41 41.55 7.28
C PRO A 399 10.82 42.65 8.28
N ALA A 400 9.85 43.40 8.78
CA ALA A 400 10.07 44.29 9.91
C ALA A 400 10.10 43.44 11.18
N ILE A 401 11.23 43.43 11.90
CA ILE A 401 11.42 42.59 13.10
C ILE A 401 11.72 43.48 14.30
N THR A 402 10.90 43.34 15.34
CA THR A 402 11.07 44.00 16.64
C THR A 402 11.52 42.99 17.69
N GLY A 403 12.50 43.38 18.52
CA GLY A 403 12.99 42.54 19.62
C GLY A 403 14.00 41.47 19.20
N ALA A 404 14.69 41.64 18.07
CA ALA A 404 15.77 40.76 17.58
C ALA A 404 17.03 41.56 17.17
N ASP A 405 17.26 42.71 17.79
CA ASP A 405 18.41 43.58 17.48
C ASP A 405 19.72 42.86 17.84
N GLY A 406 20.56 42.61 16.82
CA GLY A 406 21.85 41.93 16.98
C GLY A 406 21.79 40.41 16.84
N ASP A 407 20.60 39.81 16.71
CA ASP A 407 20.46 38.39 16.43
C ASP A 407 20.88 38.07 14.99
N THR A 408 21.45 36.88 14.78
CA THR A 408 21.72 36.32 13.45
C THR A 408 20.96 35.01 13.34
N PHE A 409 20.05 34.95 12.37
CA PHE A 409 19.24 33.77 12.10
C PHE A 409 19.95 32.88 11.09
N THR A 410 19.90 31.57 11.32
CA THR A 410 20.26 30.53 10.34
C THR A 410 19.04 30.25 9.47
N LEU A 411 19.21 30.33 8.16
CA LEU A 411 18.14 30.08 7.19
C LEU A 411 18.17 28.63 6.68
N ARG A 412 16.99 28.02 6.61
CA ARG A 412 16.74 26.74 5.95
C ARG A 412 15.55 26.91 5.01
N LEU A 413 15.79 26.74 3.72
CA LEU A 413 14.79 26.86 2.67
C LEU A 413 14.34 25.47 2.26
N LEU A 414 13.03 25.28 2.18
CA LEU A 414 12.38 24.09 1.63
C LEU A 414 11.63 24.50 0.37
N ASP A 415 12.07 23.99 -0.78
CA ASP A 415 11.46 24.17 -2.10
C ASP A 415 11.76 22.95 -3.00
N ALA A 416 11.40 23.02 -4.28
CA ALA A 416 11.61 21.92 -5.23
C ALA A 416 13.10 21.59 -5.48
N ASP A 417 13.99 22.57 -5.37
CA ASP A 417 15.44 22.43 -5.57
C ASP A 417 16.18 22.09 -4.26
N HIS A 418 15.54 22.34 -3.13
CA HIS A 418 16.04 22.11 -1.77
C HIS A 418 15.03 21.25 -0.96
N PRO A 419 14.83 19.97 -1.32
CA PRO A 419 13.87 19.09 -0.63
C PRO A 419 14.34 18.60 0.76
N ASP A 420 15.51 19.05 1.21
CA ASP A 420 16.17 18.66 2.46
C ASP A 420 16.29 19.84 3.43
N THR A 421 16.59 19.55 4.70
CA THR A 421 16.67 20.55 5.79
C THR A 421 18.03 21.26 5.87
N ALA A 422 18.71 21.44 4.73
CA ALA A 422 20.05 22.01 4.68
C ALA A 422 20.05 23.52 4.98
N VAL A 423 21.16 24.00 5.56
CA VAL A 423 21.36 25.45 5.78
C VAL A 423 21.64 26.10 4.43
N THR A 424 20.86 27.12 4.09
CA THR A 424 20.96 27.87 2.84
C THR A 424 21.56 29.26 3.00
N GLY A 425 21.63 29.77 4.24
CA GLY A 425 22.26 31.06 4.51
C GLY A 425 22.06 31.58 5.93
N THR A 426 22.27 32.88 6.11
CA THR A 426 22.05 33.61 7.36
C THR A 426 21.26 34.89 7.09
N PHE A 427 20.53 35.37 8.09
CA PHE A 427 19.68 36.56 8.00
C PHE A 427 19.78 37.42 9.26
N ARG A 428 19.73 38.75 9.09
CA ARG A 428 19.61 39.75 10.16
C ARG A 428 18.43 40.68 9.90
N ALA A 429 17.90 41.26 10.97
CA ALA A 429 16.83 42.25 10.85
C ALA A 429 17.25 43.39 9.90
N GLY A 430 16.40 43.67 8.90
CA GLY A 430 16.67 44.64 7.83
C GLY A 430 17.21 44.04 6.52
N ASP A 431 17.61 42.76 6.51
CA ASP A 431 17.99 42.06 5.29
C ASP A 431 16.76 41.77 4.41
N CYS A 432 16.99 41.65 3.10
CA CYS A 432 15.99 41.16 2.14
C CYS A 432 16.14 39.64 2.00
N VAL A 433 15.02 38.92 1.96
CA VAL A 433 14.98 37.48 1.75
C VAL A 433 14.12 37.14 0.53
N SER A 434 14.62 36.22 -0.28
CA SER A 434 13.93 35.66 -1.44
C SER A 434 13.20 34.39 -1.04
N LEU A 435 11.90 34.33 -1.31
CA LEU A 435 11.08 33.14 -1.20
C LEU A 435 10.69 32.65 -2.59
N PRO A 436 11.28 31.56 -3.11
CA PRO A 436 10.86 30.96 -4.37
C PRO A 436 9.37 30.60 -4.39
N ALA A 437 8.84 30.33 -5.57
CA ALA A 437 7.48 29.81 -5.72
C ALA A 437 7.30 28.52 -4.91
N LYS A 438 6.15 28.36 -4.24
CA LYS A 438 5.83 27.21 -3.38
C LYS A 438 6.98 26.84 -2.43
N SER A 439 7.37 27.76 -1.55
CA SER A 439 8.50 27.55 -0.62
C SER A 439 8.14 27.82 0.83
N ILE A 440 8.95 27.23 1.72
CA ILE A 440 8.89 27.46 3.17
C ILE A 440 10.30 27.82 3.64
N LEU A 441 10.43 28.95 4.33
CA LEU A 441 11.67 29.37 4.95
C LEU A 441 11.55 29.32 6.47
N LEU A 442 12.45 28.58 7.10
CA LEU A 442 12.64 28.60 8.54
C LEU A 442 13.89 29.41 8.89
N ALA A 443 13.76 30.34 9.82
CA ALA A 443 14.84 31.14 10.38
C ALA A 443 14.95 30.88 11.89
N THR A 444 16.12 30.45 12.38
CA THR A 444 16.36 30.13 13.81
C THR A 444 17.59 30.85 14.36
N THR A 445 17.56 31.38 15.58
CA THR A 445 18.78 31.85 16.28
C THR A 445 19.61 30.68 16.82
N GLU A 446 18.95 29.57 17.12
CA GLU A 446 19.60 28.33 17.54
C GLU A 446 20.33 27.67 16.36
N ALA A 447 21.57 27.23 16.59
CA ALA A 447 22.40 26.52 15.62
C ALA A 447 22.18 25.00 15.63
N GLU A 448 21.32 24.47 16.51
CA GLU A 448 21.08 23.03 16.58
C GLU A 448 20.55 22.50 15.22
N PRO A 449 21.11 21.40 14.72
CA PRO A 449 20.69 20.81 13.48
C PRO A 449 19.29 20.20 13.64
N ILE A 450 18.39 20.51 12.71
CA ILE A 450 17.17 19.71 12.54
C ILE A 450 17.62 18.28 12.23
N PRO A 451 17.14 17.26 12.96
CA PRO A 451 17.58 15.89 12.75
C PRO A 451 17.39 15.47 11.29
N ALA A 452 18.48 15.04 10.64
CA ALA A 452 18.39 14.40 9.34
C ALA A 452 17.58 13.10 9.48
N SER A 453 16.63 12.89 8.58
CA SER A 453 15.84 11.64 8.61
C SER A 453 16.74 10.46 8.28
N SER A 454 16.67 9.40 9.09
CA SER A 454 17.39 8.14 8.91
C SER A 454 17.01 7.37 7.63
N PHE A 455 15.97 7.80 6.91
CA PHE A 455 15.38 7.12 5.75
C PHE A 455 15.63 7.82 4.41
N THR A 456 16.66 8.66 4.32
CA THR A 456 17.03 9.34 3.06
C THR A 456 18.35 8.75 2.57
N PRO A 457 18.37 7.68 1.75
CA PRO A 457 19.60 7.28 1.09
C PRO A 457 19.99 8.39 0.12
N ALA A 458 21.24 8.84 0.18
CA ALA A 458 21.78 9.74 -0.83
C ALA A 458 21.72 9.06 -2.21
N PRO A 459 21.28 9.75 -3.28
CA PRO A 459 21.36 9.20 -4.62
C PRO A 459 22.82 8.85 -4.94
N PRO A 460 23.09 7.71 -5.58
CA PRO A 460 24.46 7.35 -5.95
C PRO A 460 25.03 8.44 -6.89
N PRO A 461 26.32 8.80 -6.75
CA PRO A 461 26.92 9.81 -7.60
C PRO A 461 26.84 9.41 -9.08
N PRO A 462 26.59 10.36 -9.99
CA PRO A 462 26.52 10.07 -11.42
C PRO A 462 27.85 9.46 -11.88
N ARG A 463 27.77 8.25 -12.47
CA ARG A 463 28.93 7.61 -13.09
C ARG A 463 29.07 8.08 -14.54
N PRO A 464 30.29 8.18 -15.09
CA PRO A 464 30.49 8.44 -16.51
C PRO A 464 29.76 7.39 -17.36
N ALA A 465 29.12 7.82 -18.44
CA ALA A 465 28.46 6.90 -19.37
C ALA A 465 29.51 5.92 -19.95
N PRO A 466 29.33 4.60 -19.78
CA PRO A 466 30.25 3.61 -20.34
C PRO A 466 30.20 3.62 -21.87
N ALA A 467 31.30 3.20 -22.52
CA ALA A 467 31.41 3.17 -23.97
C ALA A 467 30.39 2.21 -24.61
N PRO A 468 29.88 2.50 -25.83
CA PRO A 468 28.99 1.60 -26.55
C PRO A 468 29.60 0.20 -26.75
N VAL A 469 28.75 -0.83 -26.66
CA VAL A 469 29.14 -2.24 -26.79
C VAL A 469 28.43 -2.87 -27.99
N GLN A 470 29.11 -3.77 -28.69
CA GLN A 470 28.54 -4.55 -29.79
C GLN A 470 27.85 -5.81 -29.26
N GLY A 471 26.69 -6.15 -29.81
CA GLY A 471 25.99 -7.41 -29.57
C GLY A 471 25.50 -8.04 -30.87
N SER A 472 25.12 -9.31 -30.82
CA SER A 472 24.55 -10.03 -31.96
C SER A 472 23.18 -10.61 -31.63
N VAL A 473 22.29 -10.60 -32.62
CA VAL A 473 20.97 -11.21 -32.57
C VAL A 473 20.74 -11.92 -33.90
N GLU A 474 20.42 -13.21 -33.84
CA GLU A 474 20.01 -14.03 -34.98
C GLU A 474 18.58 -14.49 -34.74
N ILE A 475 17.69 -14.33 -35.71
CA ILE A 475 16.29 -14.77 -35.65
C ILE A 475 15.95 -15.46 -36.97
N ASP A 476 15.38 -16.67 -36.90
CA ASP A 476 14.86 -17.37 -38.07
C ASP A 476 13.34 -17.54 -37.96
N PHE A 477 12.60 -16.69 -38.68
CA PHE A 477 11.14 -16.75 -38.70
C PHE A 477 10.58 -18.00 -39.41
N ASN A 478 11.39 -18.75 -40.17
CA ASN A 478 10.97 -20.01 -40.75
C ASN A 478 11.04 -21.17 -39.76
N SER A 479 11.90 -21.06 -38.73
CA SER A 479 12.10 -22.09 -37.72
C SER A 479 11.25 -21.83 -36.47
N THR A 480 10.18 -22.60 -36.31
CA THR A 480 9.27 -22.48 -35.15
C THR A 480 9.75 -23.30 -33.97
N THR A 481 9.66 -22.75 -32.75
CA THR A 481 10.08 -23.42 -31.51
C THR A 481 8.92 -23.85 -30.61
N GLY A 482 7.69 -23.50 -30.95
CA GLY A 482 6.48 -23.86 -30.22
C GLY A 482 5.50 -22.69 -30.11
N ALA A 483 4.60 -22.76 -29.13
CA ALA A 483 3.71 -21.64 -28.80
C ALA A 483 4.45 -20.56 -28.01
N VAL A 484 4.01 -19.31 -28.15
CA VAL A 484 4.40 -18.26 -27.18
C VAL A 484 3.67 -18.56 -25.87
N LYS A 485 4.43 -18.69 -24.77
CA LYS A 485 3.92 -19.13 -23.48
C LYS A 485 3.22 -17.99 -22.74
N PRO A 486 2.18 -18.27 -21.93
CA PRO A 486 1.48 -17.25 -21.14
C PRO A 486 2.28 -16.87 -19.88
N LEU A 487 3.39 -16.15 -20.06
CA LEU A 487 4.37 -15.86 -19.02
C LEU A 487 4.17 -14.50 -18.33
N HIS A 488 3.35 -13.63 -18.92
CA HIS A 488 3.01 -12.32 -18.39
C HIS A 488 1.72 -12.35 -17.55
N GLY A 489 1.47 -13.46 -16.85
CA GLY A 489 0.48 -13.52 -15.78
C GLY A 489 0.93 -12.70 -14.57
N ILE A 490 0.00 -12.42 -13.67
CA ILE A 490 0.27 -11.64 -12.44
C ILE A 490 -0.33 -12.35 -11.24
N ASN A 491 0.26 -12.13 -10.06
CA ASN A 491 -0.52 -12.21 -8.83
C ASN A 491 -1.36 -10.93 -8.74
N ASN A 492 -2.60 -11.09 -8.29
CA ASN A 492 -3.61 -10.10 -7.94
C ASN A 492 -3.74 -8.86 -8.86
N PRO A 493 -4.96 -8.48 -9.26
CA PRO A 493 -5.16 -7.21 -9.95
C PRO A 493 -5.25 -6.05 -8.94
N PRO A 494 -5.32 -4.78 -9.41
CA PRO A 494 -5.86 -3.71 -8.59
C PRO A 494 -7.21 -4.10 -7.99
N VAL A 495 -7.33 -4.12 -6.66
CA VAL A 495 -8.53 -4.60 -6.00
C VAL A 495 -9.64 -3.55 -6.09
N ARG A 496 -10.77 -3.92 -6.71
CA ARG A 496 -11.95 -3.05 -6.89
C ARG A 496 -13.23 -3.88 -6.64
N PRO A 497 -14.16 -3.41 -5.80
CA PRO A 497 -15.42 -4.10 -5.56
C PRO A 497 -16.41 -3.90 -6.72
N TRP A 498 -17.49 -4.67 -6.69
CA TRP A 498 -18.50 -4.88 -7.74
C TRP A 498 -18.83 -3.71 -8.69
N LYS A 499 -19.01 -2.48 -8.19
CA LYS A 499 -19.40 -1.33 -9.03
C LYS A 499 -18.23 -0.77 -9.85
N ASP A 500 -17.01 -1.00 -9.38
CA ASP A 500 -15.76 -0.55 -9.99
C ASP A 500 -14.90 -1.73 -10.48
N ALA A 501 -15.46 -2.94 -10.49
CA ALA A 501 -14.77 -4.20 -10.78
C ALA A 501 -14.22 -4.32 -12.22
N GLY A 502 -14.47 -3.33 -13.09
CA GLY A 502 -13.82 -3.27 -14.39
C GLY A 502 -12.29 -3.24 -14.22
N GLN A 503 -11.61 -4.19 -14.87
CA GLN A 503 -10.16 -4.31 -14.91
C GLN A 503 -9.61 -4.00 -16.32
N PRO A 504 -9.80 -2.77 -16.86
CA PRO A 504 -9.37 -2.43 -18.20
C PRO A 504 -7.86 -2.59 -18.39
N GLU A 505 -7.08 -2.40 -17.33
CA GLU A 505 -5.62 -2.53 -17.32
C GLU A 505 -5.20 -3.99 -17.61
N LEU A 506 -5.91 -4.98 -17.07
CA LEU A 506 -5.63 -6.39 -17.39
C LEU A 506 -5.89 -6.68 -18.87
N LYS A 507 -6.98 -6.13 -19.41
CA LYS A 507 -7.36 -6.30 -20.82
C LYS A 507 -6.37 -5.60 -21.77
N GLU A 508 -5.93 -4.39 -21.41
CA GLU A 508 -4.98 -3.59 -22.17
C GLU A 508 -3.59 -4.24 -22.19
N ALA A 509 -3.11 -4.72 -21.04
CA ALA A 509 -1.88 -5.52 -20.95
C ALA A 509 -2.01 -6.93 -21.52
N GLY A 510 -3.24 -7.41 -21.74
CA GLY A 510 -3.55 -8.75 -22.24
C GLY A 510 -3.09 -9.85 -21.28
N ILE A 511 -3.30 -9.63 -19.98
CA ILE A 511 -2.91 -10.57 -18.91
C ILE A 511 -3.65 -11.91 -19.11
N PRO A 512 -2.93 -13.04 -19.28
CA PRO A 512 -3.54 -14.32 -19.61
C PRO A 512 -4.05 -15.04 -18.36
N PHE A 513 -3.35 -14.86 -17.23
CA PHE A 513 -3.68 -15.47 -15.95
C PHE A 513 -3.52 -14.49 -14.81
N VAL A 514 -4.41 -14.61 -13.83
CA VAL A 514 -4.29 -13.98 -12.53
C VAL A 514 -4.28 -15.07 -11.46
N ARG A 515 -3.21 -15.12 -10.67
CA ARG A 515 -3.15 -15.89 -9.44
C ARG A 515 -3.67 -15.06 -8.28
N THR A 516 -4.47 -15.67 -7.40
CA THR A 516 -5.02 -15.00 -6.23
C THR A 516 -4.32 -15.48 -4.95
N SER A 517 -3.35 -14.72 -4.47
CA SER A 517 -2.60 -14.97 -3.22
C SER A 517 -2.27 -13.64 -2.58
N ASP A 518 -2.32 -13.50 -1.25
CA ASP A 518 -1.97 -12.23 -0.59
C ASP A 518 -2.82 -11.04 -1.11
N THR A 519 -4.07 -11.33 -1.43
CA THR A 519 -5.02 -10.36 -1.97
C THR A 519 -5.43 -9.37 -0.89
N SER A 520 -5.13 -8.08 -1.09
CA SER A 520 -5.39 -7.01 -0.14
C SER A 520 -5.97 -5.76 -0.82
N GLY A 521 -7.08 -5.25 -0.26
CA GLY A 521 -7.71 -4.03 -0.76
C GLY A 521 -7.00 -2.76 -0.30
N GLU A 522 -7.54 -1.59 -0.68
CA GLU A 522 -7.04 -0.26 -0.26
C GLU A 522 -7.03 -0.06 1.28
N TRP A 523 -7.70 -0.96 2.01
CA TRP A 523 -7.76 -1.03 3.47
C TRP A 523 -7.30 -2.38 4.05
N GLY A 524 -6.66 -3.22 3.20
CA GLY A 524 -6.05 -4.52 3.44
C GLY A 524 -6.94 -5.76 3.22
N GLY A 525 -6.40 -6.96 3.51
CA GLY A 525 -6.83 -8.27 2.96
C GLY A 525 -7.88 -9.07 3.73
N THR A 526 -8.77 -8.43 4.47
CA THR A 526 -9.58 -9.08 5.53
C THR A 526 -10.83 -9.81 5.07
N HIS A 527 -11.24 -9.67 3.81
CA HIS A 527 -12.54 -10.18 3.33
C HIS A 527 -12.47 -10.85 1.96
N TYR A 528 -11.27 -11.12 1.42
CA TYR A 528 -11.10 -11.67 0.07
C TYR A 528 -10.90 -13.20 0.08
N ILE A 529 -10.02 -13.69 -0.79
CA ILE A 529 -9.95 -15.08 -1.29
C ILE A 529 -9.36 -16.11 -0.31
N ASP A 530 -9.02 -15.68 0.91
CA ASP A 530 -8.51 -16.59 1.93
C ASP A 530 -9.62 -17.40 2.57
N ILE A 531 -9.32 -18.67 2.83
CA ILE A 531 -10.33 -19.61 3.33
C ILE A 531 -10.91 -19.16 4.68
N PRO A 532 -10.15 -18.65 5.66
CA PRO A 532 -10.72 -18.09 6.89
C PRO A 532 -11.54 -16.81 6.69
N ASN A 533 -11.41 -16.10 5.56
CA ASN A 533 -12.28 -14.96 5.26
C ASN A 533 -13.57 -15.41 4.57
N ILE A 534 -13.48 -16.45 3.73
CA ILE A 534 -14.64 -17.06 3.05
C ILE A 534 -15.44 -17.97 3.99
N PHE A 535 -14.81 -18.62 4.96
CA PHE A 535 -15.43 -19.51 5.93
C PHE A 535 -14.94 -19.15 7.34
N PRO A 536 -15.50 -18.07 7.93
CA PRO A 536 -14.95 -17.42 9.12
C PRO A 536 -15.11 -18.22 10.41
N ASP A 537 -16.15 -19.06 10.51
CA ASP A 537 -16.35 -19.97 11.63
C ASP A 537 -16.03 -21.39 11.20
N PHE A 538 -14.84 -21.89 11.58
CA PHE A 538 -14.43 -23.25 11.22
C PHE A 538 -15.29 -24.33 11.88
N ASP A 539 -16.10 -24.02 12.89
CA ASP A 539 -17.01 -24.97 13.55
C ASP A 539 -18.41 -24.99 12.89
N ALA A 540 -18.75 -24.01 12.06
CA ALA A 540 -20.01 -23.95 11.31
C ALA A 540 -20.19 -25.12 10.33
N ASP A 541 -21.43 -25.36 9.89
CA ASP A 541 -21.73 -26.41 8.91
C ASP A 541 -21.19 -26.03 7.53
N GLU A 542 -20.22 -26.79 7.01
CA GLU A 542 -19.65 -26.56 5.67
C GLU A 542 -20.65 -26.79 4.53
N HIS A 543 -21.81 -27.40 4.78
CA HIS A 543 -22.85 -27.59 3.76
C HIS A 543 -23.87 -26.46 3.71
N ASP A 544 -23.88 -25.55 4.69
CA ASP A 544 -24.78 -24.41 4.72
C ASP A 544 -24.16 -23.21 3.98
N PRO A 545 -24.78 -22.71 2.89
CA PRO A 545 -24.37 -21.46 2.24
C PRO A 545 -24.19 -20.28 3.20
N ALA A 546 -24.97 -20.20 4.29
CA ALA A 546 -24.89 -19.10 5.25
C ALA A 546 -23.59 -19.07 6.06
N SER A 547 -22.86 -20.18 6.11
CA SER A 547 -21.53 -20.28 6.74
C SER A 547 -20.43 -19.63 5.90
N TYR A 548 -20.73 -19.25 4.65
CA TYR A 548 -19.76 -18.69 3.70
C TYR A 548 -19.94 -17.17 3.50
N ASP A 549 -18.83 -16.47 3.32
CA ASP A 549 -18.79 -15.06 2.97
C ASP A 549 -18.06 -14.81 1.65
N PHE A 550 -18.84 -14.80 0.57
CA PHE A 550 -18.32 -14.57 -0.79
C PHE A 550 -18.35 -13.09 -1.22
N ALA A 551 -18.89 -12.19 -0.39
CA ALA A 551 -19.34 -10.87 -0.81
C ALA A 551 -18.28 -10.03 -1.55
N PHE A 552 -17.03 -10.05 -1.07
CA PHE A 552 -15.92 -9.30 -1.68
C PHE A 552 -15.15 -10.12 -2.73
N SER A 553 -14.94 -11.40 -2.47
CA SER A 553 -14.27 -12.32 -3.41
C SER A 553 -14.99 -12.37 -4.76
N ASP A 554 -16.31 -12.39 -4.77
CA ASP A 554 -17.09 -12.45 -6.00
C ASP A 554 -16.87 -11.26 -6.92
N GLY A 555 -16.85 -10.05 -6.35
CA GLY A 555 -16.62 -8.82 -7.11
C GLY A 555 -15.22 -8.79 -7.73
N LEU A 556 -14.21 -9.20 -6.96
CA LEU A 556 -12.83 -9.29 -7.42
C LEU A 556 -12.68 -10.31 -8.56
N LEU A 557 -13.15 -11.54 -8.34
CA LEU A 557 -12.99 -12.63 -9.32
C LEU A 557 -13.80 -12.36 -10.59
N LYS A 558 -14.98 -11.76 -10.45
CA LYS A 558 -15.78 -11.33 -11.60
C LYS A 558 -15.01 -10.33 -12.46
N GLY A 559 -14.36 -9.34 -11.84
CA GLY A 559 -13.54 -8.37 -12.56
C GLY A 559 -12.40 -9.00 -13.35
N ILE A 560 -11.76 -10.03 -12.78
CA ILE A 560 -10.71 -10.82 -13.46
C ILE A 560 -11.29 -11.60 -14.65
N VAL A 561 -12.37 -12.34 -14.45
CA VAL A 561 -12.97 -13.17 -15.50
C VAL A 561 -13.51 -12.30 -16.65
N GLU A 562 -14.16 -11.18 -16.34
CA GLU A 562 -14.69 -10.24 -17.34
C GLU A 562 -13.59 -9.49 -18.10
N SER A 563 -12.37 -9.40 -17.55
CA SER A 563 -11.21 -8.88 -18.29
C SER A 563 -10.73 -9.83 -19.39
N GLY A 564 -11.15 -11.10 -19.33
CA GLY A 564 -10.70 -12.19 -20.20
C GLY A 564 -9.49 -12.97 -19.66
N ALA A 565 -9.04 -12.69 -18.44
CA ALA A 565 -7.97 -13.45 -17.81
C ALA A 565 -8.51 -14.76 -17.21
N SER A 566 -7.68 -15.81 -17.24
CA SER A 566 -7.96 -17.06 -16.54
C SER A 566 -7.55 -16.98 -15.07
N LEU A 567 -8.27 -17.68 -14.20
CA LEU A 567 -7.95 -17.73 -12.77
C LEU A 567 -7.04 -18.92 -12.44
N LEU A 568 -6.01 -18.65 -11.65
CA LEU A 568 -5.33 -19.63 -10.80
C LEU A 568 -5.73 -19.31 -9.37
N TYR A 569 -6.72 -20.04 -8.85
CA TYR A 569 -7.25 -19.81 -7.51
C TYR A 569 -6.41 -20.58 -6.50
N ARG A 570 -5.83 -19.88 -5.51
CA ARG A 570 -5.09 -20.52 -4.43
C ARG A 570 -5.98 -20.72 -3.20
N LEU A 571 -6.01 -21.96 -2.73
CA LEU A 571 -6.79 -22.49 -1.60
C LEU A 571 -5.89 -22.55 -0.38
N GLY A 572 -5.83 -21.47 0.39
CA GLY A 572 -4.98 -21.37 1.57
C GLY A 572 -5.25 -20.12 2.38
N VAL A 573 -4.20 -19.61 3.02
CA VAL A 573 -4.17 -18.33 3.74
C VAL A 573 -3.05 -17.42 3.22
N THR A 574 -3.18 -16.11 3.44
CA THR A 574 -2.15 -15.09 3.17
C THR A 574 -0.97 -15.22 4.15
N ILE A 575 0.19 -14.73 3.75
CA ILE A 575 1.38 -14.66 4.62
C ILE A 575 1.14 -13.85 5.90
N GLU A 576 1.61 -14.38 7.03
CA GLU A 576 1.67 -13.68 8.32
C GLU A 576 3.08 -13.20 8.61
N GLU A 577 3.45 -12.03 8.09
CA GLU A 577 4.81 -11.49 8.23
C GLU A 577 5.25 -11.31 9.70
N PHE A 578 4.29 -11.16 10.61
CA PHE A 578 4.49 -10.91 12.04
C PHE A 578 3.94 -12.03 12.92
N TRP A 579 3.99 -13.27 12.43
CA TRP A 579 3.57 -14.46 13.18
C TRP A 579 4.21 -14.57 14.58
N GLN A 580 5.39 -13.97 14.80
CA GLN A 580 6.07 -13.93 16.10
C GLN A 580 5.37 -13.04 17.13
N VAL A 581 4.55 -12.08 16.69
CA VAL A 581 3.69 -11.29 17.58
C VAL A 581 2.53 -12.15 18.02
N LYS A 582 1.77 -12.68 17.05
CA LYS A 582 0.72 -13.67 17.23
C LYS A 582 0.42 -14.32 15.88
N THR A 583 0.12 -15.62 15.92
CA THR A 583 -0.29 -16.42 14.77
C THR A 583 -1.81 -16.57 14.75
N TYR A 584 -2.46 -16.46 13.59
CA TYR A 584 -3.92 -16.60 13.46
C TYR A 584 -4.35 -17.73 12.52
N GLU A 585 -4.01 -17.62 11.24
CA GLU A 585 -4.58 -18.36 10.12
C GLU A 585 -3.60 -19.38 9.52
N ILE A 586 -2.28 -19.25 9.73
CA ILE A 586 -1.24 -20.17 9.17
C ILE A 586 -1.03 -21.47 9.98
N LEU A 587 -1.96 -21.81 10.87
CA LEU A 587 -1.96 -23.08 11.60
C LEU A 587 -2.56 -24.20 10.74
N PRO A 588 -2.14 -25.46 10.93
CA PRO A 588 -2.80 -26.59 10.29
C PRO A 588 -4.28 -26.62 10.65
N PRO A 589 -5.18 -26.84 9.67
CA PRO A 589 -6.60 -26.98 9.99
C PRO A 589 -6.82 -28.18 10.92
N GLY A 590 -7.68 -28.01 11.92
CA GLY A 590 -7.98 -29.05 12.91
C GLY A 590 -8.57 -30.32 12.28
N ASP A 591 -9.29 -30.17 11.16
CA ASP A 591 -9.79 -31.27 10.33
C ASP A 591 -9.46 -31.02 8.83
N PRO A 592 -8.41 -31.67 8.28
CA PRO A 592 -8.06 -31.56 6.87
C PRO A 592 -9.15 -32.07 5.90
N ALA A 593 -10.04 -32.96 6.34
CA ALA A 593 -11.14 -33.43 5.50
C ALA A 593 -12.28 -32.39 5.45
N LYS A 594 -12.57 -31.73 6.57
CA LYS A 594 -13.49 -30.56 6.58
C LYS A 594 -12.95 -29.44 5.71
N TRP A 595 -11.66 -29.13 5.83
CA TRP A 595 -10.98 -28.17 4.94
C TRP A 595 -11.20 -28.53 3.45
N ALA A 596 -11.00 -29.79 3.08
CA ALA A 596 -11.21 -30.23 1.70
C ALA A 596 -12.67 -30.06 1.22
N ARG A 597 -13.66 -30.29 2.10
CA ARG A 597 -15.08 -30.04 1.80
C ARG A 597 -15.40 -28.54 1.70
N ILE A 598 -14.76 -27.70 2.52
CA ILE A 598 -14.87 -26.24 2.38
C ILE A 598 -14.35 -25.81 1.01
N CYS A 599 -13.17 -26.28 0.60
CA CYS A 599 -12.63 -26.04 -0.74
C CYS A 599 -13.57 -26.55 -1.85
N GLU A 600 -14.20 -27.72 -1.68
CA GLU A 600 -15.19 -28.23 -2.64
C GLU A 600 -16.30 -27.21 -2.89
N HIS A 601 -16.91 -26.66 -1.83
CA HIS A 601 -18.02 -25.71 -1.97
C HIS A 601 -17.58 -24.37 -2.57
N ILE A 602 -16.35 -23.92 -2.31
CA ILE A 602 -15.77 -22.76 -3.02
C ILE A 602 -15.70 -23.03 -4.53
N ILE A 603 -15.27 -24.23 -4.94
CA ILE A 603 -15.27 -24.62 -6.36
C ILE A 603 -16.70 -24.68 -6.91
N ARG A 604 -17.66 -25.27 -6.18
CA ARG A 604 -19.07 -25.32 -6.60
C ARG A 604 -19.68 -23.93 -6.72
N HIS A 605 -19.33 -23.01 -5.83
CA HIS A 605 -19.77 -21.63 -5.90
C HIS A 605 -19.32 -20.99 -7.21
N TYR A 606 -18.04 -21.08 -7.57
CA TYR A 606 -17.53 -20.41 -8.77
C TYR A 606 -17.75 -21.14 -10.11
N ASN A 607 -17.82 -22.47 -10.10
CA ASN A 607 -17.93 -23.27 -11.33
C ASN A 607 -19.33 -23.86 -11.58
N GLU A 608 -20.17 -24.05 -10.55
CA GLU A 608 -21.45 -24.76 -10.67
C GLU A 608 -22.68 -23.92 -10.29
N GLY A 609 -22.50 -22.74 -9.68
CA GLY A 609 -23.56 -21.82 -9.28
C GLY A 609 -24.17 -22.13 -7.91
N TRP A 610 -23.45 -22.84 -7.04
CA TRP A 610 -23.87 -23.08 -5.66
C TRP A 610 -23.88 -21.78 -4.85
N ALA A 611 -24.78 -21.65 -3.86
CA ALA A 611 -24.90 -20.47 -3.00
C ALA A 611 -24.94 -19.13 -3.77
N ASP A 612 -25.83 -19.04 -4.78
CA ASP A 612 -25.97 -17.87 -5.66
C ASP A 612 -24.68 -17.46 -6.42
N GLY A 613 -23.78 -18.43 -6.64
CA GLY A 613 -22.51 -18.22 -7.31
C GLY A 613 -22.55 -18.22 -8.83
N PHE A 614 -21.41 -18.55 -9.42
CA PHE A 614 -21.10 -18.42 -10.84
C PHE A 614 -20.94 -19.76 -11.55
N LYS A 615 -20.84 -19.69 -12.88
CA LYS A 615 -20.58 -20.85 -13.75
C LYS A 615 -19.37 -20.58 -14.65
N TRP A 616 -18.28 -20.19 -14.01
CA TRP A 616 -17.01 -19.98 -14.69
C TRP A 616 -16.31 -21.32 -14.94
N ASP A 617 -15.30 -21.32 -15.80
CA ASP A 617 -14.44 -22.47 -16.07
C ASP A 617 -13.08 -22.26 -15.38
N ILE A 618 -13.09 -22.10 -14.05
CA ILE A 618 -11.84 -22.01 -13.29
C ILE A 618 -11.20 -23.40 -13.27
N ARG A 619 -10.09 -23.53 -13.99
CA ARG A 619 -9.39 -24.81 -14.16
C ARG A 619 -8.28 -25.03 -13.15
N TYR A 620 -7.56 -24.00 -12.73
CA TYR A 620 -6.35 -24.15 -11.90
C TYR A 620 -6.66 -23.83 -10.44
N TRP A 621 -6.47 -24.83 -9.59
CA TRP A 621 -6.68 -24.75 -8.14
C TRP A 621 -5.39 -25.16 -7.43
N GLU A 622 -4.74 -24.18 -6.81
CA GLU A 622 -3.49 -24.38 -6.08
C GLU A 622 -3.77 -24.63 -4.61
N ILE A 623 -3.18 -25.67 -4.03
CA ILE A 623 -3.30 -25.96 -2.61
C ILE A 623 -2.14 -25.31 -1.86
N TRP A 624 -2.50 -24.33 -1.03
CA TRP A 624 -1.60 -23.57 -0.16
C TRP A 624 -0.57 -22.68 -0.87
N ASN A 625 0.19 -21.91 -0.08
CA ASN A 625 1.32 -21.09 -0.52
C ASN A 625 2.52 -21.27 0.44
N GLY A 626 3.69 -21.67 -0.05
CA GLY A 626 4.95 -21.64 0.68
C GLY A 626 5.01 -22.32 2.05
N ALA A 627 4.43 -23.52 2.22
CA ALA A 627 4.38 -24.24 3.51
C ALA A 627 5.77 -24.52 4.16
N GLU A 628 6.86 -24.33 3.41
CA GLU A 628 8.23 -24.37 3.91
C GLU A 628 8.58 -23.18 4.82
N ASN A 629 7.86 -22.08 4.73
CA ASN A 629 8.12 -20.84 5.43
C ASN A 629 7.25 -20.75 6.70
N PRO A 630 7.85 -20.52 7.90
CA PRO A 630 7.07 -20.37 9.14
C PRO A 630 6.10 -19.18 9.15
N ALA A 631 6.24 -18.23 8.24
CA ALA A 631 5.25 -17.15 8.04
C ALA A 631 4.02 -17.58 7.22
N LEU A 632 4.03 -18.80 6.66
CA LEU A 632 2.97 -19.34 5.81
C LEU A 632 2.44 -20.69 6.33
N TRP A 633 3.18 -21.36 7.22
CA TRP A 633 2.77 -22.63 7.83
C TRP A 633 3.53 -22.88 9.13
N GLN A 634 2.80 -23.04 10.23
CA GLN A 634 3.35 -23.36 11.57
C GLN A 634 3.21 -24.84 11.96
N GLY A 635 2.66 -25.68 11.08
CA GLY A 635 2.58 -27.12 11.30
C GLY A 635 3.86 -27.88 10.99
N THR A 636 3.81 -29.19 11.21
CA THR A 636 4.85 -30.10 10.71
C THR A 636 4.72 -30.30 9.20
N ARG A 637 5.79 -30.79 8.59
CA ARG A 637 5.84 -31.16 7.18
C ARG A 637 4.82 -32.27 6.86
N GLU A 638 4.71 -33.26 7.73
CA GLU A 638 3.79 -34.39 7.58
C GLU A 638 2.34 -33.93 7.61
N GLN A 639 2.00 -32.96 8.48
CA GLN A 639 0.68 -32.36 8.51
C GLN A 639 0.35 -31.67 7.17
N PHE A 640 1.31 -30.94 6.60
CA PHE A 640 1.12 -30.29 5.30
C PHE A 640 0.95 -31.31 4.17
N PHE A 641 1.81 -32.33 4.11
CA PHE A 641 1.72 -33.38 3.10
C PHE A 641 0.41 -34.16 3.19
N ALA A 642 -0.07 -34.41 4.40
CA ALA A 642 -1.38 -35.00 4.63
C ALA A 642 -2.52 -34.08 4.15
N LEU A 643 -2.47 -32.78 4.46
CA LEU A 643 -3.44 -31.79 3.99
C LEU A 643 -3.49 -31.75 2.46
N TYR A 644 -2.34 -31.66 1.79
CA TYR A 644 -2.26 -31.67 0.33
C TYR A 644 -2.90 -32.94 -0.25
N ARG A 645 -2.49 -34.12 0.24
CA ARG A 645 -3.01 -35.41 -0.24
C ARG A 645 -4.53 -35.53 -0.05
N ILE A 646 -5.04 -35.15 1.12
CA ILE A 646 -6.47 -35.25 1.44
C ILE A 646 -7.27 -34.31 0.53
N THR A 647 -6.87 -33.04 0.46
CA THR A 647 -7.54 -32.04 -0.36
C THR A 647 -7.47 -32.39 -1.84
N ALA A 648 -6.30 -32.71 -2.38
CA ALA A 648 -6.12 -32.98 -3.81
C ALA A 648 -6.92 -34.21 -4.28
N ASN A 649 -6.91 -35.30 -3.50
CA ASN A 649 -7.70 -36.48 -3.82
C ASN A 649 -9.21 -36.21 -3.72
N HIS A 650 -9.65 -35.49 -2.69
CA HIS A 650 -11.06 -35.11 -2.51
C HIS A 650 -11.55 -34.28 -3.71
N LEU A 651 -10.84 -33.20 -4.03
CA LEU A 651 -11.20 -32.31 -5.13
C LEU A 651 -11.20 -33.02 -6.49
N LYS A 652 -10.23 -33.90 -6.77
CA LYS A 652 -10.24 -34.70 -8.01
C LYS A 652 -11.37 -35.72 -8.07
N SER A 653 -11.82 -36.24 -6.93
CA SER A 653 -12.98 -37.14 -6.88
C SER A 653 -14.29 -36.41 -7.21
N CYS A 654 -14.43 -35.15 -6.77
CA CYS A 654 -15.59 -34.32 -7.04
C CYS A 654 -15.54 -33.71 -8.45
N PHE A 655 -14.36 -33.28 -8.90
CA PHE A 655 -14.17 -32.55 -10.16
C PHE A 655 -13.00 -33.13 -10.96
N PRO A 656 -13.18 -34.22 -11.73
CA PRO A 656 -12.08 -34.84 -12.46
C PRO A 656 -11.39 -33.94 -13.50
N GLY A 657 -12.10 -32.90 -13.99
CA GLY A 657 -11.64 -32.01 -15.04
C GLY A 657 -10.79 -30.81 -14.60
N ILE A 658 -10.73 -30.51 -13.30
CA ILE A 658 -9.89 -29.41 -12.79
C ILE A 658 -8.42 -29.82 -12.77
N ARG A 659 -7.52 -28.85 -12.72
CA ARG A 659 -6.08 -29.00 -12.46
C ARG A 659 -5.81 -28.65 -11.00
N VAL A 660 -5.28 -29.60 -10.23
CA VAL A 660 -4.86 -29.42 -8.84
C VAL A 660 -3.35 -29.49 -8.76
N GLY A 661 -2.75 -28.51 -8.08
CA GLY A 661 -1.32 -28.39 -7.96
C GLY A 661 -0.90 -27.63 -6.72
N GLY A 662 0.39 -27.34 -6.60
CA GLY A 662 0.93 -26.65 -5.45
C GLY A 662 2.41 -26.93 -5.22
N TYR A 663 2.98 -26.42 -4.14
CA TYR A 663 2.35 -25.62 -3.07
C TYR A 663 2.94 -24.21 -2.95
N GLY A 664 3.42 -23.64 -4.06
CA GLY A 664 4.17 -22.39 -4.05
C GLY A 664 5.48 -22.54 -3.26
N SER A 665 6.33 -23.49 -3.65
CA SER A 665 7.60 -23.74 -2.93
C SER A 665 8.44 -22.46 -2.85
N CYS A 666 8.86 -22.09 -1.63
CA CYS A 666 9.70 -20.92 -1.36
C CYS A 666 11.19 -21.20 -1.62
N GLY A 667 11.56 -22.47 -1.85
CA GLY A 667 12.88 -22.86 -2.28
C GLY A 667 13.10 -24.38 -2.21
N PHE A 668 13.93 -24.89 -3.12
CA PHE A 668 14.25 -26.31 -3.24
C PHE A 668 15.76 -26.57 -3.28
N GLU A 669 16.14 -27.84 -3.23
CA GLU A 669 17.51 -28.34 -3.21
C GLU A 669 18.28 -27.86 -4.46
N THR A 670 19.17 -26.88 -4.30
CA THR A 670 20.12 -26.49 -5.35
C THR A 670 21.56 -26.79 -4.91
N ALA A 671 22.42 -27.15 -5.86
CA ALA A 671 23.82 -27.50 -5.60
C ALA A 671 24.71 -26.27 -5.31
N GLU A 672 24.20 -25.06 -5.56
CA GLU A 672 24.93 -23.82 -5.34
C GLU A 672 24.69 -23.30 -3.92
N PRO A 673 25.74 -22.87 -3.19
CA PRO A 673 25.56 -22.13 -1.95
C PRO A 673 24.76 -20.86 -2.21
N ASP A 674 23.65 -20.67 -1.50
CA ASP A 674 22.99 -19.38 -1.43
C ASP A 674 23.57 -18.59 -0.25
N PRO A 675 24.33 -17.50 -0.48
CA PRO A 675 24.86 -16.68 0.59
C PRO A 675 23.77 -15.89 1.33
N LEU A 676 22.53 -15.89 0.84
CA LEU A 676 21.40 -15.19 1.44
C LEU A 676 20.57 -16.14 2.31
N THR A 677 20.52 -15.85 3.61
CA THR A 677 19.97 -16.72 4.67
C THR A 677 18.45 -16.90 4.63
N HIS A 678 17.72 -16.15 3.81
CA HIS A 678 16.26 -16.28 3.66
C HIS A 678 15.84 -17.42 2.72
N ARG A 679 16.73 -17.90 1.85
CA ARG A 679 16.48 -19.09 1.02
C ARG A 679 17.13 -20.30 1.67
N LYS A 680 16.34 -21.33 1.94
CA LYS A 680 16.82 -22.57 2.55
C LYS A 680 17.62 -23.40 1.52
N ALA A 681 18.85 -22.99 1.22
CA ALA A 681 19.79 -23.84 0.52
C ALA A 681 19.89 -25.19 1.27
N GLY A 682 19.58 -26.28 0.58
CA GLY A 682 19.51 -27.63 1.18
C GLY A 682 18.17 -28.01 1.81
N SER A 683 17.08 -27.25 1.57
CA SER A 683 15.71 -27.67 1.93
C SER A 683 15.34 -28.97 1.23
N THR A 684 15.05 -30.04 1.97
CA THR A 684 14.63 -31.34 1.43
C THR A 684 13.11 -31.43 1.14
N TRP A 685 12.38 -30.33 1.30
CA TRP A 685 10.92 -30.32 1.23
C TRP A 685 10.38 -30.77 -0.12
N PHE A 686 10.94 -30.26 -1.23
CA PHE A 686 10.49 -30.63 -2.56
C PHE A 686 10.73 -32.11 -2.85
N GLY A 687 11.93 -32.63 -2.62
CA GLY A 687 12.23 -34.04 -2.82
C GLY A 687 11.38 -34.97 -1.95
N GLU A 688 11.17 -34.61 -0.67
CA GLU A 688 10.33 -35.38 0.24
C GLU A 688 8.84 -35.31 -0.11
N PHE A 689 8.35 -34.16 -0.56
CA PHE A 689 6.97 -34.00 -1.02
C PHE A 689 6.69 -34.90 -2.22
N ILE A 690 7.56 -34.86 -3.24
CA ILE A 690 7.46 -35.73 -4.42
C ILE A 690 7.51 -37.20 -4.01
N ALA A 691 8.43 -37.59 -3.13
CA ALA A 691 8.51 -38.96 -2.62
C ALA A 691 7.22 -39.37 -1.87
N TYR A 692 6.61 -38.46 -1.11
CA TYR A 692 5.37 -38.70 -0.38
C TYR A 692 4.18 -38.90 -1.32
N ILE A 693 3.96 -38.01 -2.29
CA ILE A 693 2.80 -38.08 -3.18
C ILE A 693 2.89 -39.17 -4.26
N THR A 694 4.09 -39.71 -4.51
CA THR A 694 4.31 -40.82 -5.45
C THR A 694 4.35 -42.18 -4.76
N ASN A 695 4.47 -42.22 -3.42
CA ASN A 695 4.41 -43.46 -2.67
C ASN A 695 2.99 -44.07 -2.77
N PRO A 696 2.86 -45.36 -3.14
CA PRO A 696 1.55 -46.04 -3.27
C PRO A 696 0.63 -45.92 -2.04
N ALA A 697 1.18 -45.77 -0.83
CA ALA A 697 0.38 -45.63 0.39
C ALA A 697 -0.20 -44.23 0.59
N THR A 698 0.40 -43.21 -0.03
CA THR A 698 0.10 -41.78 0.19
C THR A 698 -0.13 -41.03 -1.12
N GLN A 699 -0.44 -41.76 -2.20
CA GLN A 699 -0.54 -41.23 -3.54
C GLN A 699 -1.52 -40.04 -3.63
N ALA A 700 -1.11 -39.01 -4.35
CA ALA A 700 -1.92 -37.83 -4.61
C ALA A 700 -1.72 -37.33 -6.06
N PRO A 701 -2.73 -36.72 -6.68
CA PRO A 701 -2.59 -36.08 -7.98
C PRO A 701 -1.74 -34.81 -7.88
N LEU A 702 -0.92 -34.54 -8.89
CA LEU A 702 -0.15 -33.31 -9.07
C LEU A 702 -0.16 -32.92 -10.55
N ASP A 703 -1.15 -32.13 -10.97
CA ASP A 703 -1.24 -31.66 -12.36
C ASP A 703 -0.22 -30.57 -12.68
N PHE A 704 0.13 -29.75 -11.69
CA PHE A 704 1.16 -28.73 -11.79
C PHE A 704 1.93 -28.60 -10.48
N PHE A 705 3.21 -28.29 -10.58
CA PHE A 705 4.06 -27.90 -9.47
C PHE A 705 4.31 -26.39 -9.54
N SER A 706 4.16 -25.70 -8.40
CA SER A 706 4.33 -24.26 -8.30
C SER A 706 5.44 -23.85 -7.33
N TRP A 707 6.14 -22.75 -7.63
CA TRP A 707 7.33 -22.29 -6.91
C TRP A 707 7.68 -20.80 -7.16
N HIS A 708 8.38 -20.21 -6.19
CA HIS A 708 8.70 -18.78 -6.16
C HIS A 708 10.14 -18.50 -6.64
N HIS A 709 10.34 -17.38 -7.33
CA HIS A 709 11.67 -16.86 -7.65
C HIS A 709 11.75 -15.34 -7.72
N TYR A 710 12.42 -14.72 -6.75
CA TYR A 710 12.79 -13.32 -6.83
C TYR A 710 14.19 -13.15 -7.45
N ILE A 711 14.34 -12.22 -8.40
CA ILE A 711 15.62 -11.88 -9.01
C ILE A 711 16.37 -10.95 -8.05
N GLU A 712 17.63 -11.24 -7.75
CA GLU A 712 18.41 -10.55 -6.72
C GLU A 712 19.83 -10.26 -7.19
N ALA A 713 20.36 -9.08 -6.88
CA ALA A 713 21.73 -8.70 -7.22
C ALA A 713 22.78 -9.56 -6.48
N PRO A 714 23.92 -9.90 -7.11
CA PRO A 714 24.33 -9.57 -8.47
C PRO A 714 23.81 -10.54 -9.54
N ARG A 715 22.94 -11.49 -9.17
CA ARG A 715 22.46 -12.55 -10.06
C ARG A 715 21.35 -12.01 -10.98
N GLY A 716 21.34 -12.46 -12.23
CA GLY A 716 20.34 -12.03 -13.23
C GLY A 716 19.14 -12.97 -13.36
N PRO A 717 18.18 -12.64 -14.25
CA PRO A 717 16.99 -13.45 -14.53
C PRO A 717 17.32 -14.86 -15.06
N GLY A 718 18.55 -15.11 -15.55
CA GLY A 718 18.98 -16.42 -16.05
C GLY A 718 18.85 -17.56 -15.04
N ARG A 719 18.86 -17.27 -13.72
CA ARG A 719 18.64 -18.31 -12.70
C ARG A 719 17.28 -18.98 -12.79
N ILE A 720 16.26 -18.28 -13.29
CA ILE A 720 14.91 -18.84 -13.45
C ILE A 720 14.97 -20.10 -14.33
N ALA A 721 15.70 -20.04 -15.45
CA ALA A 721 15.85 -21.19 -16.34
C ALA A 721 16.60 -22.36 -15.70
N VAL A 722 17.66 -22.08 -14.92
CA VAL A 722 18.42 -23.11 -14.19
C VAL A 722 17.53 -23.83 -13.19
N HIS A 723 16.76 -23.07 -12.42
CA HIS A 723 15.83 -23.59 -11.42
C HIS A 723 14.69 -24.39 -12.07
N ALA A 724 14.10 -23.89 -13.15
CA ALA A 724 13.06 -24.60 -13.89
C ALA A 724 13.55 -25.92 -14.47
N ARG A 725 14.78 -25.97 -15.02
CA ARG A 725 15.41 -27.22 -15.47
C ARG A 725 15.56 -28.22 -14.32
N HIS A 726 16.05 -27.77 -13.17
CA HIS A 726 16.20 -28.63 -12.00
C HIS A 726 14.87 -29.27 -11.59
N VAL A 727 13.80 -28.47 -11.51
CA VAL A 727 12.45 -28.96 -11.19
C VAL A 727 11.99 -29.98 -12.23
N ARG A 728 12.17 -29.68 -13.54
CA ARG A 728 11.79 -30.59 -14.63
C ARG A 728 12.48 -31.95 -14.53
N GLU A 729 13.80 -31.96 -14.35
CA GLU A 729 14.59 -33.20 -14.21
C GLU A 729 14.13 -34.06 -13.03
N ARG A 730 13.72 -33.43 -11.92
CA ARG A 730 13.24 -34.12 -10.72
C ARG A 730 11.84 -34.70 -10.89
N LEU A 731 10.93 -33.94 -11.51
CA LEU A 731 9.59 -34.43 -11.84
C LEU A 731 9.68 -35.61 -12.82
N ASP A 732 10.53 -35.51 -13.85
CA ASP A 732 10.73 -36.59 -14.82
C ASP A 732 11.30 -37.85 -14.13
N ALA A 733 12.28 -37.69 -13.24
CA ALA A 733 12.84 -38.80 -12.46
C ALA A 733 11.81 -39.48 -11.53
N ALA A 734 10.72 -38.79 -11.20
CA ALA A 734 9.62 -39.31 -10.39
C ALA A 734 8.44 -39.86 -11.24
N GLY A 735 8.54 -39.88 -12.58
CA GLY A 735 7.46 -40.31 -13.47
C GLY A 735 6.30 -39.30 -13.57
N LEU A 736 6.60 -38.01 -13.42
CA LEU A 736 5.66 -36.89 -13.46
C LEU A 736 5.93 -36.00 -14.69
N GLU A 737 6.21 -36.60 -15.84
CA GLU A 737 6.59 -35.91 -17.08
C GLU A 737 5.51 -34.94 -17.56
N GLU A 738 4.24 -35.23 -17.27
CA GLU A 738 3.07 -34.43 -17.64
C GLU A 738 2.73 -33.30 -16.66
N THR A 739 3.34 -33.26 -15.48
CA THR A 739 3.12 -32.19 -14.51
C THR A 739 3.67 -30.87 -15.03
N GLU A 740 2.84 -29.83 -15.09
CA GLU A 740 3.26 -28.49 -15.50
C GLU A 740 4.15 -27.81 -14.45
N ILE A 741 5.00 -26.88 -14.86
CA ILE A 741 5.82 -26.03 -13.97
C ILE A 741 5.30 -24.61 -14.03
N ILE A 742 4.67 -24.16 -12.94
CA ILE A 742 4.16 -22.79 -12.80
C ILE A 742 5.12 -22.01 -11.89
N LEU A 743 5.68 -20.92 -12.39
CA LEU A 743 6.40 -19.95 -11.57
C LEU A 743 5.37 -18.97 -10.99
N ASP A 744 4.76 -19.33 -9.87
CA ASP A 744 3.58 -18.69 -9.29
C ASP A 744 3.90 -17.40 -8.53
N GLU A 745 5.17 -17.11 -8.25
CA GLU A 745 5.63 -15.78 -7.80
C GLU A 745 7.02 -15.44 -8.37
N TRP A 746 7.14 -14.29 -9.04
CA TRP A 746 8.45 -13.73 -9.41
C TRP A 746 8.45 -12.19 -9.52
N ASN A 747 9.57 -11.55 -9.18
CA ASN A 747 9.78 -10.10 -9.36
C ASN A 747 11.29 -9.73 -9.31
N ASP A 748 11.63 -8.50 -9.70
CA ASP A 748 12.96 -7.89 -9.58
C ASP A 748 13.22 -7.29 -8.19
N CYS A 749 13.77 -8.09 -7.29
CA CYS A 749 14.21 -7.66 -5.96
C CYS A 749 15.70 -7.27 -5.94
N SER A 750 16.31 -6.92 -7.08
CA SER A 750 17.74 -6.61 -7.15
C SER A 750 18.16 -5.47 -6.22
N ASP A 751 17.27 -4.49 -6.04
CA ASP A 751 17.50 -3.29 -5.22
C ASP A 751 16.64 -3.21 -3.96
N ALA A 752 15.71 -4.16 -3.79
CA ALA A 752 14.76 -4.18 -2.68
C ALA A 752 15.47 -4.12 -1.31
N TRP A 753 16.62 -4.79 -1.21
CA TRP A 753 17.39 -4.94 0.02
C TRP A 753 18.62 -4.01 0.10
N SER A 754 18.88 -3.20 -0.93
CA SER A 754 20.10 -2.37 -1.06
C SER A 754 19.90 -0.89 -0.68
N GLY A 755 18.77 -0.54 -0.05
CA GLY A 755 18.44 0.80 0.40
C GLY A 755 17.80 1.72 -0.66
N ARG A 756 17.85 1.34 -1.95
CA ARG A 756 17.00 1.97 -3.00
C ARG A 756 15.54 1.51 -2.95
N GLY A 757 15.26 0.44 -2.21
CA GLY A 757 13.92 -0.05 -1.93
C GLY A 757 13.24 -0.71 -3.13
N PHE A 758 11.94 -0.97 -2.99
CA PHE A 758 11.11 -1.61 -4.01
C PHE A 758 10.73 -0.65 -5.17
N ASP A 759 11.09 0.63 -5.08
CA ASP A 759 10.76 1.65 -6.09
C ASP A 759 11.40 1.34 -7.46
N SER A 760 12.55 0.68 -7.50
CA SER A 760 13.22 0.30 -8.76
C SER A 760 12.38 -0.62 -9.65
N MET A 761 11.49 -1.41 -9.05
CA MET A 761 10.57 -2.32 -9.76
C MET A 761 9.59 -1.56 -10.65
N LYS A 762 9.33 -0.28 -10.33
CA LYS A 762 8.42 0.59 -11.08
C LYS A 762 9.14 1.37 -12.17
N GLU A 763 10.47 1.32 -12.23
CA GLU A 763 11.29 2.11 -13.14
C GLU A 763 11.91 1.26 -14.27
N MET A 764 12.74 1.88 -15.12
CA MET A 764 13.42 1.19 -16.22
C MET A 764 14.24 -0.07 -15.82
N PRO A 765 14.93 -0.12 -14.66
CA PRO A 765 15.54 -1.35 -14.19
C PRO A 765 14.51 -2.49 -14.03
N GLY A 766 13.38 -2.23 -13.37
CA GLY A 766 12.28 -3.19 -13.25
C GLY A 766 11.72 -3.62 -14.61
N ALA A 767 11.48 -2.65 -15.51
CA ALA A 767 10.92 -2.93 -16.83
C ALA A 767 11.83 -3.81 -17.70
N THR A 768 13.14 -3.54 -17.69
CA THR A 768 14.12 -4.33 -18.45
C THR A 768 14.39 -5.68 -17.81
N THR A 769 14.40 -5.78 -16.48
CA THR A 769 14.48 -7.07 -15.79
C THR A 769 13.25 -7.93 -16.10
N ALA A 770 12.04 -7.37 -16.05
CA ALA A 770 10.82 -8.08 -16.39
C ALA A 770 10.81 -8.61 -17.83
N ALA A 771 11.13 -7.76 -18.81
CA ALA A 771 11.22 -8.16 -20.21
C ALA A 771 12.30 -9.24 -20.46
N ALA A 772 13.46 -9.13 -19.78
CA ALA A 772 14.51 -10.13 -19.85
C ALA A 772 14.07 -11.48 -19.24
N ALA A 773 13.39 -11.45 -18.09
CA ALA A 773 12.85 -12.64 -17.44
C ALA A 773 11.81 -13.36 -18.32
N LEU A 774 10.87 -12.62 -18.91
CA LEU A 774 9.88 -13.15 -19.86
C LEU A 774 10.56 -13.81 -21.07
N SER A 775 11.61 -13.17 -21.61
CA SER A 775 12.39 -13.71 -22.73
C SER A 775 13.11 -15.01 -22.37
N ILE A 776 13.70 -15.09 -21.18
CA ILE A 776 14.36 -16.31 -20.69
C ILE A 776 13.34 -17.42 -20.45
N MET A 777 12.22 -17.12 -19.78
CA MET A 777 11.21 -18.12 -19.45
C MET A 777 10.60 -18.76 -20.70
N GLN A 778 10.46 -18.00 -21.80
CA GLN A 778 9.97 -18.50 -23.09
C GLN A 778 10.79 -19.69 -23.62
N THR A 779 12.09 -19.74 -23.31
CA THR A 779 13.00 -20.81 -23.74
C THR A 779 13.33 -21.84 -22.65
N SER A 780 12.78 -21.67 -21.45
CA SER A 780 13.01 -22.54 -20.28
C SER A 780 11.95 -23.64 -20.12
N ALA A 781 12.01 -24.41 -19.03
CA ALA A 781 11.00 -25.40 -18.66
C ALA A 781 9.74 -24.80 -17.97
N VAL A 782 9.70 -23.48 -17.72
CA VAL A 782 8.52 -22.81 -17.16
C VAL A 782 7.36 -22.87 -18.16
N ASP A 783 6.19 -23.31 -17.72
CA ASP A 783 4.96 -23.39 -18.54
C ASP A 783 4.11 -22.12 -18.41
N LYS A 784 3.98 -21.60 -17.18
CA LYS A 784 3.22 -20.38 -16.84
C LYS A 784 3.98 -19.58 -15.78
N ALA A 785 3.78 -18.27 -15.73
CA ALA A 785 4.42 -17.44 -14.72
C ALA A 785 3.51 -16.29 -14.24
N MET A 786 3.61 -15.97 -12.95
CA MET A 786 2.83 -14.92 -12.28
C MET A 786 3.76 -13.92 -11.62
N TYR A 787 3.78 -12.70 -12.15
CA TYR A 787 4.55 -11.61 -11.57
C TYR A 787 3.93 -11.13 -10.26
N TYR A 788 4.73 -11.08 -9.19
CA TYR A 788 4.29 -10.64 -7.86
C TYR A 788 4.76 -9.21 -7.62
N ASP A 789 3.94 -8.16 -7.73
CA ASP A 789 2.48 -8.21 -7.69
C ASP A 789 1.79 -7.09 -8.50
N GLY A 790 0.52 -7.30 -8.85
CA GLY A 790 -0.32 -6.36 -9.60
C GLY A 790 -1.17 -5.42 -8.73
N GLN A 791 -1.10 -5.49 -7.39
CA GLN A 791 -1.81 -4.55 -6.51
C GLN A 791 -1.01 -3.26 -6.34
N PRO A 792 -1.60 -2.07 -6.57
CA PRO A 792 -0.91 -0.80 -6.35
C PRO A 792 -0.39 -0.65 -4.91
N GLY A 793 -1.19 -1.05 -3.91
CA GLY A 793 -0.85 -0.96 -2.49
C GLY A 793 0.11 -2.04 -1.98
N SER A 794 0.54 -2.98 -2.82
CA SER A 794 1.53 -3.99 -2.42
C SER A 794 2.94 -3.39 -2.45
N ARG A 795 3.77 -3.75 -1.46
CA ARG A 795 5.19 -3.36 -1.49
C ARG A 795 5.96 -3.97 -2.67
N TYR A 796 5.47 -5.08 -3.22
CA TYR A 796 5.99 -5.72 -4.43
C TYR A 796 5.28 -5.25 -5.71
N GLY A 797 4.35 -4.29 -5.58
CA GLY A 797 3.56 -3.73 -6.68
C GLY A 797 4.46 -3.01 -7.70
N GLY A 798 4.76 -3.68 -8.82
CA GLY A 798 5.64 -3.13 -9.85
C GLY A 798 4.91 -2.52 -11.05
N LEU A 799 3.63 -2.84 -11.23
CA LEU A 799 2.86 -2.47 -12.43
C LEU A 799 2.16 -1.11 -12.33
N PHE A 800 1.93 -0.62 -11.10
CA PHE A 800 1.17 0.60 -10.85
C PHE A 800 1.86 1.47 -9.79
N TYR A 801 1.73 2.79 -9.93
CA TYR A 801 2.05 3.74 -8.87
C TYR A 801 0.94 3.78 -7.84
N PHE A 802 1.30 4.01 -6.57
CA PHE A 802 0.36 4.15 -5.46
C PHE A 802 0.43 5.56 -4.89
N PRO A 803 -0.72 6.18 -4.58
CA PRO A 803 -2.10 5.67 -4.75
C PRO A 803 -2.71 5.91 -6.14
N SER A 804 -2.02 6.58 -7.07
CA SER A 804 -2.64 7.04 -8.32
C SER A 804 -3.16 5.95 -9.28
N GLY A 805 -2.70 4.70 -9.15
CA GLY A 805 -3.06 3.61 -10.07
C GLY A 805 -2.50 3.77 -11.49
N ARG A 806 -1.67 4.80 -11.74
CA ARG A 806 -1.03 5.01 -13.05
C ARG A 806 -0.07 3.85 -13.35
N VAL A 807 -0.07 3.41 -14.60
CA VAL A 807 0.82 2.36 -15.10
C VAL A 807 2.30 2.78 -15.07
N THR A 808 3.17 1.80 -14.81
CA THR A 808 4.63 1.99 -14.75
C THR A 808 5.32 1.57 -16.06
N PRO A 809 6.60 1.94 -16.26
CA PRO A 809 7.48 1.30 -17.24
C PRO A 809 7.41 -0.24 -17.24
N THR A 810 7.30 -0.88 -16.08
CA THR A 810 7.21 -2.35 -16.00
C THR A 810 5.91 -2.89 -16.58
N TYR A 811 4.79 -2.21 -16.38
CA TYR A 811 3.54 -2.52 -17.09
C TYR A 811 3.71 -2.43 -18.62
N ARG A 812 4.46 -1.45 -19.12
CA ARG A 812 4.76 -1.32 -20.56
C ARG A 812 5.61 -2.48 -21.10
N ALA A 813 6.46 -3.09 -20.27
CA ALA A 813 7.19 -4.30 -20.65
C ALA A 813 6.23 -5.49 -20.89
N PHE A 814 5.16 -5.61 -20.08
CA PHE A 814 4.13 -6.63 -20.25
C PHE A 814 3.34 -6.41 -21.54
N GLN A 815 2.97 -5.16 -21.83
CA GLN A 815 2.34 -4.80 -23.10
C GLN A 815 3.21 -5.17 -24.30
N ALA A 816 4.52 -4.90 -24.22
CA ALA A 816 5.45 -5.26 -25.28
C ALA A 816 5.52 -6.78 -25.50
N PHE A 817 5.59 -7.58 -24.43
CA PHE A 817 5.58 -9.05 -24.52
C PHE A 817 4.25 -9.60 -25.07
N ASN A 818 3.13 -8.99 -24.68
CA ASN A 818 1.80 -9.41 -25.13
C ASN A 818 1.62 -9.28 -26.66
N GLU A 819 2.31 -8.34 -27.32
CA GLU A 819 2.32 -8.29 -28.79
C GLU A 819 2.92 -9.55 -29.42
N LEU A 820 3.91 -10.18 -28.77
CA LEU A 820 4.44 -11.47 -29.20
C LEU A 820 3.46 -12.61 -28.87
N TYR A 821 2.86 -12.58 -27.67
CA TYR A 821 1.87 -13.57 -27.24
C TYR A 821 0.67 -13.67 -28.20
N ARG A 822 0.17 -12.53 -28.68
CA ARG A 822 -0.93 -12.48 -29.68
C ARG A 822 -0.59 -13.09 -31.04
N LEU A 823 0.69 -13.24 -31.37
CA LEU A 823 1.11 -13.95 -32.58
C LEU A 823 1.09 -15.48 -32.40
N GLY A 824 1.15 -15.98 -31.16
CA GLY A 824 0.91 -17.38 -30.84
C GLY A 824 2.04 -18.35 -31.20
N THR A 825 2.87 -18.09 -32.22
CA THR A 825 3.97 -19.01 -32.63
C THR A 825 5.34 -18.40 -32.34
N ALA A 826 6.08 -19.00 -31.41
CA ALA A 826 7.47 -18.62 -31.12
C ALA A 826 8.43 -19.14 -32.20
N VAL A 827 9.51 -18.40 -32.45
CA VAL A 827 10.51 -18.76 -33.47
C VAL A 827 11.90 -18.95 -32.84
N TRP A 828 12.81 -19.52 -33.62
CA TRP A 828 14.19 -19.73 -33.21
C TRP A 828 14.94 -18.39 -33.17
N LEU A 829 15.76 -18.21 -32.13
CA LEU A 829 16.64 -17.05 -32.00
C LEU A 829 17.91 -17.40 -31.21
N ARG A 830 18.94 -16.58 -31.38
CA ARG A 830 20.17 -16.58 -30.59
C ARG A 830 20.61 -15.15 -30.31
N THR A 831 21.11 -14.89 -29.09
CA THR A 831 21.66 -13.58 -28.72
C THR A 831 23.05 -13.72 -28.09
N GLU A 832 23.95 -12.80 -28.38
CA GLU A 832 25.25 -12.65 -27.70
C GLU A 832 25.52 -11.19 -27.35
N GLY A 833 25.96 -10.94 -26.12
CA GLY A 833 26.28 -9.60 -25.64
C GLY A 833 25.87 -9.39 -24.18
N PRO A 834 26.63 -8.59 -23.42
CA PRO A 834 26.33 -8.36 -22.01
C PRO A 834 25.02 -7.57 -21.86
N GLY A 835 24.07 -8.13 -21.11
CA GLY A 835 22.79 -7.47 -20.83
C GLY A 835 21.77 -7.50 -21.97
N LEU A 836 22.06 -8.20 -23.09
CA LEU A 836 21.17 -8.34 -24.23
C LEU A 836 20.26 -9.57 -24.10
N TYR A 837 18.95 -9.36 -24.20
CA TYR A 837 17.95 -10.44 -24.25
C TYR A 837 16.99 -10.20 -25.41
N ALA A 838 16.39 -11.27 -25.94
CA ALA A 838 15.42 -11.17 -27.02
C ALA A 838 14.34 -12.26 -26.98
N CYS A 839 13.19 -11.94 -27.56
CA CYS A 839 12.11 -12.88 -27.85
C CYS A 839 11.53 -12.57 -29.23
N ALA A 840 11.04 -13.57 -29.98
CA ALA A 840 10.47 -13.38 -31.30
C ALA A 840 9.31 -14.35 -31.58
N ALA A 841 8.32 -13.87 -32.35
CA ALA A 841 7.12 -14.63 -32.67
C ALA A 841 6.55 -14.26 -34.05
N ARG A 842 5.68 -15.12 -34.58
CA ARG A 842 4.98 -14.91 -35.86
C ARG A 842 3.57 -15.49 -35.87
N ASP A 843 2.74 -14.97 -36.76
CA ASP A 843 1.45 -15.54 -37.15
C ASP A 843 1.23 -15.34 -38.65
N GLY A 844 1.32 -16.41 -39.43
CA GLY A 844 1.22 -16.32 -40.89
C GLY A 844 2.24 -15.31 -41.46
N GLY A 845 1.75 -14.19 -41.98
CA GLY A 845 2.57 -13.08 -42.51
C GLY A 845 2.96 -12.01 -41.50
N ARG A 846 2.48 -12.08 -40.24
CA ARG A 846 2.80 -11.13 -39.17
C ARG A 846 4.01 -11.62 -38.38
N GLN A 847 4.90 -10.71 -38.01
CA GLN A 847 6.14 -11.00 -37.29
C GLN A 847 6.41 -9.92 -36.24
N ALA A 848 6.96 -10.33 -35.10
CA ALA A 848 7.46 -9.41 -34.09
C ALA A 848 8.70 -9.95 -33.39
N PHE A 849 9.56 -9.04 -32.94
CA PHE A 849 10.65 -9.35 -32.01
C PHE A 849 10.84 -8.22 -30.99
N LEU A 850 11.19 -8.61 -29.77
CA LEU A 850 11.50 -7.72 -28.65
C LEU A 850 12.98 -7.85 -28.33
N LEU A 851 13.68 -6.72 -28.25
CA LEU A 851 15.07 -6.62 -27.82
C LEU A 851 15.13 -5.86 -26.48
N VAL A 852 15.97 -6.33 -25.57
CA VAL A 852 16.12 -5.79 -24.22
C VAL A 852 17.59 -5.47 -23.97
N ASN A 853 17.89 -4.22 -23.59
CA ASN A 853 19.18 -3.82 -23.06
C ASN A 853 19.07 -3.58 -21.55
N ARG A 854 19.53 -4.53 -20.72
CA ARG A 854 19.63 -4.39 -19.25
C ARG A 854 20.99 -3.84 -18.80
N GLY A 855 21.86 -3.49 -19.75
CA GLY A 855 23.19 -2.97 -19.48
C GLY A 855 23.19 -1.47 -19.20
N GLU A 856 24.29 -1.01 -18.62
CA GLU A 856 24.57 0.41 -18.39
C GLU A 856 25.14 1.12 -19.64
N ALA A 857 25.46 0.36 -20.70
CA ALA A 857 26.03 0.86 -21.95
C ALA A 857 25.04 0.79 -23.10
N GLU A 858 25.19 1.70 -24.08
CA GLU A 858 24.50 1.61 -25.36
C GLU A 858 24.89 0.32 -26.09
N LEU A 859 23.90 -0.40 -26.63
CA LEU A 859 24.10 -1.57 -27.48
C LEU A 859 23.85 -1.21 -28.94
N ARG A 860 24.80 -1.61 -29.80
CA ARG A 860 24.67 -1.52 -31.26
C ARG A 860 24.59 -2.91 -31.85
N LEU A 861 23.60 -3.13 -32.71
CA LEU A 861 23.23 -4.45 -33.23
C LEU A 861 23.00 -4.39 -34.74
N HIS A 862 23.42 -5.44 -35.45
CA HIS A 862 23.00 -5.74 -36.81
C HIS A 862 22.25 -7.08 -36.81
N PRO A 863 20.93 -7.10 -36.57
CA PRO A 863 20.19 -8.35 -36.46
C PRO A 863 20.23 -9.14 -37.76
N ALA A 864 20.62 -10.41 -37.69
CA ALA A 864 20.51 -11.34 -38.80
C ALA A 864 19.12 -11.98 -38.78
N LEU A 865 18.26 -11.60 -39.74
CA LEU A 865 16.86 -12.01 -39.75
C LEU A 865 16.54 -12.86 -40.99
N GLU A 866 16.37 -14.16 -40.78
CA GLU A 866 15.95 -15.10 -41.82
C GLU A 866 14.41 -15.20 -41.89
N GLY A 867 13.86 -15.24 -43.10
CA GLY A 867 12.40 -15.28 -43.32
C GLY A 867 11.67 -13.99 -42.93
N ALA A 868 12.38 -12.90 -42.67
CA ALA A 868 11.81 -11.65 -42.18
C ALA A 868 11.01 -10.86 -43.23
N ALA A 869 10.02 -10.11 -42.76
CA ALA A 869 9.30 -9.12 -43.54
C ALA A 869 10.22 -7.99 -44.02
N ALA A 870 9.79 -7.28 -45.08
CA ALA A 870 10.57 -6.22 -45.69
C ALA A 870 10.80 -5.00 -44.77
N ALA A 871 9.92 -4.76 -43.80
CA ALA A 871 10.02 -3.66 -42.85
C ALA A 871 9.25 -3.95 -41.56
N PHE A 872 9.71 -3.34 -40.46
CA PHE A 872 9.10 -3.36 -39.14
C PHE A 872 8.85 -1.93 -38.66
N ARG A 873 7.78 -1.71 -37.89
CA ARG A 873 7.61 -0.52 -37.05
C ARG A 873 8.28 -0.76 -35.71
N LEU A 874 8.92 0.27 -35.18
CA LEU A 874 9.63 0.22 -33.92
C LEU A 874 8.89 1.01 -32.84
N LYS A 875 8.69 0.39 -31.68
CA LYS A 875 8.34 1.08 -30.45
C LYS A 875 9.47 0.93 -29.44
N ARG A 876 9.81 1.99 -28.72
CA ARG A 876 10.90 2.02 -27.73
C ARG A 876 10.38 2.43 -26.36
N LEU A 877 10.87 1.76 -25.32
CA LEU A 877 10.71 2.16 -23.93
C LEU A 877 12.09 2.48 -23.36
N ASP A 878 12.28 3.69 -22.85
CA ASP A 878 13.53 4.18 -22.27
C ASP A 878 13.27 5.17 -21.12
N ALA A 879 14.33 5.55 -20.40
CA ALA A 879 14.25 6.46 -19.27
C ALA A 879 13.75 7.88 -19.62
N SER A 880 13.86 8.30 -20.88
CA SER A 880 13.48 9.63 -21.33
C SER A 880 11.97 9.78 -21.53
N HIS A 881 11.29 8.71 -21.95
CA HIS A 881 9.86 8.73 -22.25
C HIS A 881 9.03 8.01 -21.20
N ARG A 882 9.57 6.96 -20.56
CA ARG A 882 8.89 6.10 -19.57
C ARG A 882 7.56 5.51 -20.07
N ASP A 883 7.35 5.50 -21.37
CA ASP A 883 6.23 4.89 -22.08
C ASP A 883 6.72 4.23 -23.37
N LEU A 884 5.93 3.29 -23.91
CA LEU A 884 6.24 2.54 -25.14
C LEU A 884 5.85 3.38 -26.37
N VAL A 885 6.77 4.21 -26.85
CA VAL A 885 6.53 5.21 -27.90
C VAL A 885 7.01 4.75 -29.28
N GLU A 886 6.33 5.15 -30.36
CA GLU A 886 6.84 4.91 -31.72
C GLU A 886 8.18 5.63 -31.92
N SER A 887 9.17 4.89 -32.43
CA SER A 887 10.55 5.36 -32.57
C SER A 887 11.08 5.33 -34.01
N GLY A 888 10.33 4.72 -34.94
CA GLY A 888 10.66 4.71 -36.36
C GLY A 888 10.32 3.40 -37.07
N THR A 889 11.03 3.14 -38.17
CA THR A 889 10.92 1.90 -38.95
C THR A 889 12.29 1.26 -39.11
N PHE A 890 12.33 -0.06 -39.24
CA PHE A 890 13.55 -0.85 -39.43
C PHE A 890 13.41 -1.77 -40.65
N ARG A 891 14.48 -1.89 -41.45
CA ARG A 891 14.59 -2.88 -42.51
C ARG A 891 15.72 -3.87 -42.20
N PRO A 892 15.56 -5.17 -42.54
CA PRO A 892 16.66 -6.12 -42.40
C PRO A 892 17.95 -5.61 -43.07
N GLY A 893 19.04 -5.57 -42.30
CA GLY A 893 20.33 -5.01 -42.71
C GLY A 893 20.67 -3.65 -42.10
N ASP A 894 19.70 -2.93 -41.55
CA ASP A 894 19.94 -1.66 -40.83
C ASP A 894 20.64 -1.91 -39.48
N GLU A 895 21.34 -0.90 -38.95
CA GLU A 895 21.85 -0.90 -37.56
C GLU A 895 20.70 -0.55 -36.59
N LEU A 896 20.59 -1.28 -35.48
CA LEU A 896 19.75 -0.94 -34.35
C LEU A 896 20.60 -0.44 -33.18
N VAL A 897 20.16 0.66 -32.56
CA VAL A 897 20.80 1.26 -31.39
C VAL A 897 19.83 1.18 -30.21
N LEU A 898 20.25 0.51 -29.14
CA LEU A 898 19.50 0.40 -27.90
C LEU A 898 20.23 1.18 -26.80
N PRO A 899 19.62 2.26 -26.27
CA PRO A 899 20.14 2.96 -25.11
C PRO A 899 20.31 2.02 -23.90
N PRO A 900 21.13 2.38 -22.90
CA PRO A 900 21.15 1.70 -21.61
C PRO A 900 19.74 1.56 -21.03
N GLN A 901 19.47 0.45 -20.33
CA GLN A 901 18.20 0.21 -19.64
C GLN A 901 16.97 0.49 -20.54
N SER A 902 16.87 -0.18 -21.70
CA SER A 902 15.80 0.07 -22.69
C SER A 902 15.21 -1.19 -23.31
N LEU A 903 13.99 -1.06 -23.85
CA LEU A 903 13.30 -2.07 -24.66
C LEU A 903 13.05 -1.54 -26.07
N LEU A 904 13.17 -2.41 -27.07
CA LEU A 904 12.77 -2.13 -28.46
C LEU A 904 11.87 -3.25 -28.98
N LEU A 905 10.62 -2.92 -29.27
CA LEU A 905 9.65 -3.81 -29.89
C LEU A 905 9.55 -3.50 -31.38
N ALA A 906 9.79 -4.50 -32.22
CA ALA A 906 9.64 -4.42 -33.67
C ALA A 906 8.44 -5.27 -34.12
N THR A 907 7.51 -4.69 -34.89
CA THR A 907 6.28 -5.37 -35.36
C THR A 907 5.99 -5.07 -36.83
N THR A 908 5.42 -6.03 -37.56
CA THR A 908 4.86 -5.83 -38.91
C THR A 908 3.39 -5.37 -38.86
N ASP A 909 2.91 -4.74 -39.93
CA ASP A 909 1.51 -4.29 -40.04
C ASP A 909 0.50 -5.44 -40.23
N GLY A 910 -0.67 -5.36 -39.57
CA GLY A 910 -1.80 -6.28 -39.74
C GLY A 910 -2.95 -6.05 -38.75
N VAL A 911 -4.16 -6.53 -39.07
CA VAL A 911 -5.32 -6.50 -38.15
C VAL A 911 -5.02 -7.43 -36.96
N PRO A 912 -5.26 -7.02 -35.70
CA PRO A 912 -5.10 -7.90 -34.54
C PRO A 912 -5.99 -9.15 -34.70
N VAL A 913 -5.40 -10.34 -34.69
CA VAL A 913 -6.17 -11.58 -34.47
C VAL A 913 -6.45 -11.67 -32.96
N ALA A 914 -7.64 -12.14 -32.61
CA ALA A 914 -8.00 -12.40 -31.22
C ALA A 914 -6.93 -13.31 -30.57
N ALA A 915 -6.66 -13.12 -29.28
CA ALA A 915 -5.74 -13.98 -28.53
C ALA A 915 -6.09 -15.47 -28.76
N PRO A 916 -5.10 -16.38 -28.75
CA PRO A 916 -5.36 -17.81 -28.96
C PRO A 916 -6.50 -18.30 -28.05
N SER A 917 -7.44 -19.05 -28.61
CA SER A 917 -8.72 -19.42 -27.98
C SER A 917 -8.61 -20.43 -26.84
N SER A 918 -7.40 -20.76 -26.38
CA SER A 918 -7.16 -21.48 -25.12
C SER A 918 -5.66 -21.43 -24.80
N PRO A 919 -5.26 -20.94 -23.61
CA PRO A 919 -3.87 -20.98 -23.15
C PRO A 919 -3.39 -22.39 -22.71
N ASP A 920 -4.19 -23.44 -22.92
CA ASP A 920 -3.98 -24.77 -22.32
C ASP A 920 -3.07 -25.71 -23.12
N ALA A 921 -2.52 -25.28 -24.25
CA ALA A 921 -1.58 -26.10 -25.01
C ALA A 921 -0.18 -26.04 -24.39
N ARG A 922 0.22 -27.11 -23.69
CA ARG A 922 1.59 -27.26 -23.17
C ARG A 922 2.60 -27.28 -24.33
N PRO A 923 3.52 -26.32 -24.43
CA PRO A 923 4.60 -26.37 -25.40
C PRO A 923 5.59 -27.48 -25.00
N GLY A 924 5.96 -28.36 -25.93
CA GLY A 924 6.95 -29.40 -25.66
C GLY A 924 8.31 -28.79 -25.29
N PHE A 925 8.84 -29.10 -24.10
CA PHE A 925 10.19 -28.74 -23.68
C PHE A 925 11.13 -29.94 -23.88
N ASN A 926 12.19 -29.77 -24.65
CA ASN A 926 13.25 -30.77 -24.78
C ASN A 926 14.54 -30.20 -24.17
N ALA A 927 15.00 -30.81 -23.06
CA ALA A 927 16.22 -30.42 -22.37
C ALA A 927 17.51 -30.73 -23.17
N ALA A 928 17.44 -31.57 -24.22
CA ALA A 928 18.58 -31.90 -25.04
C ALA A 928 19.08 -30.68 -25.84
N GLY A 929 20.33 -30.28 -25.60
CA GLY A 929 20.99 -29.17 -26.29
C GLY A 929 21.15 -27.88 -25.48
N LEU A 930 20.65 -27.81 -24.25
CA LEU A 930 20.82 -26.64 -23.38
C LEU A 930 22.21 -26.63 -22.69
N ASP A 931 22.86 -25.48 -22.62
CA ASP A 931 24.10 -25.27 -21.86
C ASP A 931 23.86 -25.29 -20.34
N SER A 932 24.93 -25.19 -19.53
CA SER A 932 24.82 -25.18 -18.07
C SER A 932 24.00 -24.00 -17.52
N ALA A 933 23.83 -22.92 -18.29
CA ALA A 933 23.00 -21.77 -17.96
C ALA A 933 21.55 -21.89 -18.49
N GLY A 934 21.18 -23.02 -19.09
CA GLY A 934 19.85 -23.27 -19.61
C GLY A 934 19.56 -22.60 -20.96
N ARG A 935 20.61 -22.17 -21.68
CA ARG A 935 20.49 -21.56 -23.01
C ARG A 935 20.58 -22.64 -24.09
N LYS A 936 19.72 -22.55 -25.10
CA LYS A 936 19.67 -23.49 -26.22
C LYS A 936 20.72 -23.20 -27.29
#